data_AF-A0A3B1IKQ4-F1
#
_entry.id   AF-A0A3B1IKQ4-F1
#
_cell.length_a   1.000
_cell.length_b   1.000
_cell.length_c   1.000
_cell.angle_alpha   90.00
_cell.angle_beta   90.00
_cell.angle_gamma   90.00
#
_symmetry.space_group_name_H-M   'P 1'
#
loop_
_entity.id
_entity.type
_entity.pdbx_description
1 polymer ?
#
loop_
_entity_poly.entity_id
_entity_poly.type
_entity_poly.pdbx_seq_one_letter_code
_entity_poly.pdbx_strand_id
1 'polypeptide(L)'
;MTTLPTSMTIMTNLICLITCFNQFSSFLSLANFQTLCFSDTAPPSPVTISDFSDEILLNILRYIPSHDLVLNVSRACRKLRTLCLDKSLTAHINLHKEYTATDEAVRHLLKELSTEIQTLNVSGCYWLAGSTLDQVTRCKSLVRLDLSGCRVTPVRLSRLLTSLQCLRSLALDIGPKFDLQQLNAEGKAALARLHELKQTLLTPSYGVVPCCSALRSLRLYLEASESWQESGACAQLMVGQSSVPHYQNLRWFSARLAPGEVNRTLLALYLAVFSMRVPAGLIGLVLFVPGPAPPRPAAVAALTESMASAAGSTVRALQLPRTWLDGAGLMRVLAHGCPAYLNLSRCSAPGFNPLHVLLATGRDLSPLRSLNLRGCGRGALPENCSRGEEEMDAESVKSLIECCPRFTHLNLSATHYHHHAPADQDGHLCGALGRLTHLRSLALPVCALAQRAPVMANESHSGSDLSSGSLLLGLKKSRRIGLPIYQPDVGALGEVREEAAASCIRPLLKGCPHLVELELIGAGFLSAMPRNEPAIRKDPAACPWACQVGDSQLAALGNLRFLRRLTLAHLPGVLKGTGLLQLVQGCKDLQMLSLANLGSIKTVNYTQALLEALKLCTQLRDFRLEQPYFNANAAFFEALSHCRLLHRLCLVSRQGTFQLPAVLTFMQSCTEVIMFHMFMGGTLADCKTLQKTLVEGLSASRPALSVVVHPLLHEDLGRVIRDTPLCHLDEITLFKSRVAEEPTALYGRERSTV
;
A
#
# COMPACT_ATOMS: atom_id res chain seq x y z
N MET A 1 -25.42 35.10 5.79
CA MET A 1 -25.58 35.79 7.09
C MET A 1 -26.15 34.81 8.11
N THR A 2 -25.75 34.95 9.38
CA THR A 2 -25.89 34.03 10.53
C THR A 2 -24.95 32.82 10.53
N THR A 3 -23.72 33.10 10.98
CA THR A 3 -22.74 32.12 11.47
C THR A 3 -23.21 31.55 12.79
N LEU A 4 -23.67 30.29 12.79
CA LEU A 4 -23.83 29.49 14.02
C LEU A 4 -22.45 29.23 14.67
N PRO A 5 -22.34 29.19 16.01
CA PRO A 5 -21.07 29.24 16.69
C PRO A 5 -20.39 27.86 16.66
N THR A 6 -19.36 27.73 15.82
CA THR A 6 -18.41 26.61 15.77
C THR A 6 -17.80 26.25 17.15
N SER A 7 -17.82 27.19 18.10
CA SER A 7 -17.37 26.98 19.48
C SER A 7 -18.16 25.90 20.24
N MET A 8 -19.49 25.78 20.03
CA MET A 8 -20.28 24.77 20.73
C MET A 8 -20.03 23.36 20.19
N THR A 9 -19.92 23.17 18.88
CA THR A 9 -19.70 21.84 18.28
C THR A 9 -18.34 21.26 18.66
N ILE A 10 -17.31 22.11 18.83
CA ILE A 10 -15.98 21.70 19.27
C ILE A 10 -16.00 21.33 20.75
N MET A 11 -16.72 22.09 21.59
CA MET A 11 -16.90 21.72 22.99
C MET A 11 -17.69 20.42 23.13
N THR A 12 -18.72 20.19 22.31
CA THR A 12 -19.47 18.92 22.30
C THR A 12 -18.62 17.76 21.78
N ASN A 13 -17.71 17.98 20.83
CA ASN A 13 -16.80 16.94 20.33
C ASN A 13 -15.64 16.66 21.29
N LEU A 14 -15.12 17.68 21.99
CA LEU A 14 -14.12 17.52 23.05
C LEU A 14 -14.76 16.86 24.28
N ILE A 15 -15.98 17.24 24.62
CA ILE A 15 -16.80 16.58 25.65
C ILE A 15 -17.17 15.17 25.21
N CYS A 16 -17.46 14.89 23.94
CA CYS A 16 -17.66 13.53 23.39
C CYS A 16 -16.37 12.70 23.43
N LEU A 17 -15.22 13.30 23.15
CA LEU A 17 -13.90 12.65 23.30
C LEU A 17 -13.61 12.34 24.77
N ILE A 18 -13.96 13.27 25.68
CA ILE A 18 -13.85 13.10 27.13
C ILE A 18 -14.89 12.10 27.67
N THR A 19 -16.13 12.04 27.16
CA THR A 19 -17.14 11.04 27.55
C THR A 19 -16.88 9.67 26.96
N CYS A 20 -16.34 9.57 25.73
CA CYS A 20 -15.79 8.33 25.18
C CYS A 20 -14.58 7.84 26.00
N PHE A 21 -13.75 8.75 26.52
CA PHE A 21 -12.69 8.41 27.47
C PHE A 21 -13.22 8.00 28.85
N ASN A 22 -14.31 8.61 29.33
CA ASN A 22 -15.00 8.17 30.55
C ASN A 22 -15.63 6.78 30.38
N GLN A 23 -16.03 6.37 29.17
CA GLN A 23 -16.38 4.97 28.88
C GLN A 23 -15.16 4.03 28.92
N PHE A 24 -13.96 4.52 28.61
CA PHE A 24 -12.70 3.79 28.81
C PHE A 24 -12.32 3.68 30.31
N SER A 25 -12.65 4.69 31.12
CA SER A 25 -12.52 4.62 32.58
C SER A 25 -13.43 3.54 33.20
N SER A 26 -14.65 3.34 32.66
CA SER A 26 -15.49 2.20 33.07
C SER A 26 -14.94 0.82 32.65
N PHE A 27 -14.04 0.75 31.67
CA PHE A 27 -13.32 -0.48 31.31
C PHE A 27 -12.10 -0.73 32.22
N LEU A 28 -11.47 0.32 32.74
CA LEU A 28 -10.40 0.22 33.74
C LEU A 28 -10.91 -0.03 35.16
N SER A 29 -12.20 0.24 35.43
CA SER A 29 -12.89 -0.06 36.70
C SER A 29 -13.20 -1.56 36.90
N LEU A 30 -13.03 -2.41 35.88
CA LEU A 30 -13.23 -3.86 35.97
C LEU A 30 -11.99 -4.63 36.47
N ALA A 31 -10.87 -3.95 36.73
CA ALA A 31 -9.66 -4.55 37.28
C ALA A 31 -9.37 -4.01 38.70
N ASN A 32 -9.95 -4.69 39.69
CA ASN A 32 -9.57 -4.71 41.11
C ASN A 32 -9.53 -3.37 41.86
N PHE A 33 -10.63 -3.06 42.55
CA PHE A 33 -10.63 -2.73 43.99
C PHE A 33 -12.06 -2.91 44.54
N GLN A 34 -12.42 -4.15 44.88
CA GLN A 34 -13.52 -4.39 45.83
C GLN A 34 -12.95 -4.24 47.23
N THR A 35 -13.31 -3.17 47.95
CA THR A 35 -13.86 -3.26 49.32
C THR A 35 -14.14 -1.88 49.95
N LEU A 36 -15.37 -1.77 50.48
CA LEU A 36 -15.78 -1.12 51.73
C LEU A 36 -16.05 0.41 51.78
N CYS A 37 -17.34 0.68 52.08
CA CYS A 37 -17.88 1.65 53.05
C CYS A 37 -18.45 3.00 52.55
N PHE A 38 -19.79 3.01 52.50
CA PHE A 38 -20.74 3.91 53.16
C PHE A 38 -20.88 5.40 52.77
N SER A 39 -22.16 5.71 52.48
CA SER A 39 -22.97 6.91 52.78
C SER A 39 -22.73 8.25 52.06
N ASP A 40 -23.84 8.75 51.49
CA ASP A 40 -24.21 10.14 51.22
C ASP A 40 -23.15 11.10 50.70
N THR A 41 -23.09 11.27 49.38
CA THR A 41 -22.55 12.48 48.77
C THR A 41 -23.35 12.89 47.54
N ALA A 42 -23.66 14.19 47.48
CA ALA A 42 -24.34 14.93 46.41
C ALA A 42 -23.94 14.52 44.98
N PRO A 43 -24.78 14.80 43.95
CA PRO A 43 -24.42 14.51 42.55
C PRO A 43 -23.04 15.11 42.22
N PRO A 44 -22.15 14.36 41.56
CA PRO A 44 -20.80 14.83 41.28
C PRO A 44 -20.87 16.10 40.44
N SER A 45 -20.21 17.16 40.90
CA SER A 45 -20.03 18.39 40.14
C SER A 45 -19.45 18.06 38.76
N PRO A 46 -19.92 18.70 37.68
CA PRO A 46 -19.44 18.39 36.34
C PRO A 46 -17.93 18.60 36.27
N VAL A 47 -17.19 17.52 36.00
CA VAL A 47 -15.74 17.56 35.81
C VAL A 47 -15.43 18.54 34.68
N THR A 48 -14.70 19.60 35.02
CA THR A 48 -14.25 20.64 34.11
C THR A 48 -12.86 20.30 33.55
N ILE A 49 -12.49 20.89 32.42
CA ILE A 49 -11.16 20.67 31.82
C ILE A 49 -10.00 21.11 32.74
N SER A 50 -10.31 21.96 33.72
CA SER A 50 -9.38 22.41 34.74
C SER A 50 -9.00 21.28 35.70
N ASP A 51 -9.84 20.27 35.86
CA ASP A 51 -9.68 19.17 36.82
C ASP A 51 -8.74 18.06 36.32
N PHE A 52 -8.46 18.02 35.00
CA PHE A 52 -7.46 17.12 34.44
C PHE A 52 -6.05 17.67 34.60
N SER A 53 -5.07 16.81 34.93
CA SER A 53 -3.66 17.19 34.90
C SER A 53 -3.20 17.59 33.49
N ASP A 54 -2.18 18.44 33.42
CA ASP A 54 -1.61 18.89 32.14
C ASP A 54 -1.05 17.72 31.32
N GLU A 55 -0.48 16.69 31.96
CA GLU A 55 0.06 15.50 31.27
C GLU A 55 -1.03 14.70 30.53
N ILE A 56 -2.20 14.51 31.16
CA ILE A 56 -3.34 13.83 30.54
C ILE A 56 -3.84 14.66 29.34
N LEU A 57 -3.96 15.98 29.51
CA LEU A 57 -4.39 16.87 28.44
C LEU A 57 -3.40 16.86 27.28
N LEU A 58 -2.09 16.94 27.53
CA LEU A 58 -1.06 16.84 26.48
C LEU A 58 -1.14 15.50 25.72
N ASN A 59 -1.37 14.40 26.44
CA ASN A 59 -1.57 13.09 25.82
C ASN A 59 -2.82 13.04 24.93
N ILE A 60 -3.90 13.72 25.30
CA ILE A 60 -5.11 13.86 24.47
C ILE A 60 -4.83 14.74 23.25
N LEU A 61 -4.24 15.91 23.47
CA LEU A 61 -3.97 16.92 22.45
C LEU A 61 -3.02 16.41 21.35
N ARG A 62 -2.13 15.47 21.66
CA ARG A 62 -1.25 14.81 20.69
C ARG A 62 -1.99 14.10 19.55
N TYR A 63 -3.25 13.71 19.74
CA TYR A 63 -4.06 13.06 18.70
C TYR A 63 -4.82 14.05 17.82
N ILE A 64 -4.82 15.34 18.15
CA ILE A 64 -5.49 16.39 17.38
C ILE A 64 -4.51 16.95 16.33
N PRO A 65 -4.94 17.15 15.07
CA PRO A 65 -4.09 17.76 14.05
C PRO A 65 -3.53 19.12 14.49
N SER A 66 -2.25 19.37 14.22
CA SER A 66 -1.56 20.57 14.72
C SER A 66 -2.21 21.88 14.29
N HIS A 67 -2.81 21.93 13.09
CA HIS A 67 -3.51 23.13 12.62
C HIS A 67 -4.78 23.42 13.43
N ASP A 68 -5.49 22.38 13.85
CA ASP A 68 -6.71 22.47 14.66
C ASP A 68 -6.39 22.86 16.11
N LEU A 69 -5.27 22.35 16.64
CA LEU A 69 -4.74 22.77 17.95
C LEU A 69 -4.55 24.29 18.04
N VAL A 70 -3.93 24.89 17.04
CA VAL A 70 -3.62 26.33 17.00
C VAL A 70 -4.87 27.16 16.70
N LEU A 71 -5.68 26.75 15.73
CA LEU A 71 -6.78 27.58 15.22
C LEU A 71 -8.05 27.51 16.08
N ASN A 72 -8.33 26.34 16.66
CA ASN A 72 -9.60 26.04 17.30
C ASN A 72 -9.42 25.71 18.78
N VAL A 73 -8.61 24.71 19.12
CA VAL A 73 -8.48 24.23 20.52
C VAL A 73 -7.88 25.30 21.43
N SER A 74 -6.87 26.03 20.96
CA SER A 74 -6.24 27.12 21.72
C SER A 74 -7.20 28.25 22.12
N ARG A 75 -8.35 28.37 21.43
CA ARG A 75 -9.36 29.41 21.67
C ARG A 75 -10.42 28.99 22.68
N ALA A 76 -10.48 27.70 23.03
CA ALA A 76 -11.52 27.17 23.91
C ALA A 76 -11.37 27.66 25.36
N CYS A 77 -10.15 27.63 25.91
CA CYS A 77 -9.88 28.18 27.24
C CYS A 77 -8.40 28.57 27.43
N ARG A 78 -8.09 29.34 28.49
CA ARG A 78 -6.71 29.79 28.78
C ARG A 78 -5.75 28.63 29.03
N LYS A 79 -6.20 27.58 29.73
CA LYS A 79 -5.37 26.39 30.03
C LYS A 79 -4.95 25.67 28.75
N LEU A 80 -5.92 25.36 27.87
CA LEU A 80 -5.64 24.75 26.57
C LEU A 80 -4.79 25.66 25.67
N ARG A 81 -4.99 26.98 25.72
CA ARG A 81 -4.13 27.92 24.99
C ARG A 81 -2.66 27.76 25.35
N THR A 82 -2.35 27.62 26.63
CA THR A 82 -0.99 27.39 27.11
C THR A 82 -0.48 26.00 26.70
N LEU A 83 -1.30 24.96 26.88
CA LEU A 83 -0.90 23.58 26.55
C LEU A 83 -0.70 23.34 25.05
N CYS A 84 -1.49 23.97 24.17
CA CYS A 84 -1.32 23.87 22.72
C CYS A 84 0.02 24.45 22.23
N LEU A 85 0.67 25.29 23.03
CA LEU A 85 1.98 25.87 22.75
C LEU A 85 3.12 25.08 23.44
N ASP A 86 2.82 23.95 24.06
CA ASP A 86 3.85 23.11 24.69
C ASP A 86 4.77 22.47 23.63
N LYS A 87 6.06 22.42 23.94
CA LYS A 87 7.09 21.88 23.05
C LYS A 87 6.85 20.43 22.63
N SER A 88 6.19 19.63 23.47
CA SER A 88 5.84 18.25 23.13
C SER A 88 4.89 18.14 21.94
N LEU A 89 4.08 19.19 21.69
CA LEU A 89 3.11 19.27 20.59
C LEU A 89 3.62 20.11 19.41
N THR A 90 4.40 21.17 19.67
CA THR A 90 4.83 22.14 18.65
C THR A 90 6.15 21.77 17.97
N ALA A 91 7.04 21.02 18.63
CA ALA A 91 8.35 20.68 18.06
C ALA A 91 8.26 19.72 16.88
N HIS A 92 7.23 18.87 16.85
CA HIS A 92 7.05 17.82 15.84
C HIS A 92 5.70 17.95 15.14
N ILE A 93 5.66 18.77 14.09
CA ILE A 93 4.44 19.00 13.31
C ILE A 93 4.34 18.00 12.17
N ASN A 94 3.30 17.17 12.21
CA ASN A 94 2.96 16.22 11.16
C ASN A 94 1.66 16.62 10.47
N LEU A 95 1.77 17.10 9.23
CA LEU A 95 0.67 17.41 8.31
C LEU A 95 0.64 16.41 7.15
N HIS A 96 1.31 15.25 7.28
CA HIS A 96 1.33 14.22 6.24
C HIS A 96 -0.09 13.85 5.80
N LYS A 97 -0.42 14.15 4.55
CA LYS A 97 -1.74 13.87 3.97
C LYS A 97 -2.90 14.42 4.82
N GLU A 98 -2.71 15.58 5.44
CA GLU A 98 -3.76 16.22 6.23
C GLU A 98 -4.74 16.95 5.29
N TYR A 99 -5.59 16.18 4.63
CA TYR A 99 -6.47 16.68 3.55
C TYR A 99 -7.57 17.65 4.03
N THR A 100 -7.81 17.71 5.34
CA THR A 100 -8.76 18.66 5.94
C THR A 100 -8.18 20.07 6.06
N ALA A 101 -6.85 20.21 6.05
CA ALA A 101 -6.19 21.49 6.24
C ALA A 101 -6.21 22.36 4.98
N THR A 102 -6.70 23.59 5.12
CA THR A 102 -6.65 24.59 4.05
C THR A 102 -5.27 25.24 3.95
N ASP A 103 -4.95 25.81 2.78
CA ASP A 103 -3.68 26.54 2.59
C ASP A 103 -3.48 27.65 3.63
N GLU A 104 -4.55 28.40 3.94
CA GLU A 104 -4.50 29.48 4.92
C GLU A 104 -4.36 28.98 6.36
N ALA A 105 -4.99 27.86 6.70
CA ALA A 105 -4.84 27.23 8.01
C ALA A 105 -3.37 26.82 8.27
N VAL A 106 -2.74 26.19 7.27
CA VAL A 106 -1.32 25.80 7.35
C VAL A 106 -0.42 27.04 7.40
N ARG A 107 -0.72 28.08 6.60
CA ARG A 107 0.02 29.35 6.64
C ARG A 107 -0.04 29.99 8.03
N HIS A 108 -1.20 30.02 8.66
CA HIS A 108 -1.37 30.58 10.00
C HIS A 108 -0.60 29.76 11.04
N LEU A 109 -0.70 28.43 11.00
CA LEU A 109 0.06 27.54 11.88
C LEU A 109 1.58 27.79 11.78
N LEU A 110 2.11 27.90 10.56
CA LEU A 110 3.55 28.12 10.36
C LEU A 110 4.00 29.50 10.85
N LYS A 111 3.13 30.51 10.78
CA LYS A 111 3.43 31.84 11.31
C LYS A 111 3.53 31.83 12.84
N GLU A 112 2.57 31.21 13.51
CA GLU A 112 2.50 31.17 14.98
C GLU A 112 3.62 30.31 15.59
N LEU A 113 3.88 29.12 15.02
CA LEU A 113 4.79 28.14 15.62
C LEU A 113 6.23 28.19 15.07
N SER A 114 6.55 29.13 14.17
CA SER A 114 7.79 29.12 13.39
C SER A 114 9.07 28.87 14.21
N THR A 115 9.23 29.47 15.40
CA THR A 115 10.47 29.40 16.17
C THR A 115 10.71 28.04 16.85
N GLU A 116 9.66 27.25 17.08
CA GLU A 116 9.72 26.03 17.90
C GLU A 116 9.82 24.75 17.07
N ILE A 117 9.44 24.79 15.80
CA ILE A 117 9.35 23.60 14.95
C ILE A 117 10.75 23.04 14.68
N GLN A 118 10.96 21.78 15.09
CA GLN A 118 12.18 21.02 14.82
C GLN A 118 11.98 20.01 13.68
N THR A 119 10.77 19.45 13.55
CA THR A 119 10.43 18.58 12.43
C THR A 119 9.11 19.01 11.80
N LEU A 120 9.12 19.18 10.49
CA LEU A 120 7.95 19.52 9.71
C LEU A 120 7.76 18.49 8.60
N ASN A 121 6.65 17.77 8.64
CA ASN A 121 6.25 16.85 7.59
C ASN A 121 4.99 17.39 6.90
N VAL A 122 5.12 17.86 5.65
CA VAL A 122 4.00 18.28 4.79
C VAL A 122 3.87 17.36 3.57
N SER A 123 4.35 16.13 3.70
CA SER A 123 4.36 15.20 2.56
C SER A 123 2.96 14.80 2.12
N GLY A 124 2.74 14.76 0.81
CA GLY A 124 1.43 14.52 0.22
C GLY A 124 0.49 15.73 0.22
N CYS A 125 0.93 16.90 0.71
CA CYS A 125 0.16 18.15 0.66
C CYS A 125 0.32 18.90 -0.66
N TYR A 126 -0.08 18.26 -1.77
CA TYR A 126 0.12 18.77 -3.13
C TYR A 126 -0.71 20.02 -3.47
N TRP A 127 -1.71 20.36 -2.65
CA TRP A 127 -2.58 21.52 -2.83
C TRP A 127 -2.00 22.81 -2.20
N LEU A 128 -0.94 22.71 -1.39
CA LEU A 128 -0.36 23.88 -0.73
C LEU A 128 0.30 24.83 -1.74
N ALA A 129 0.04 26.12 -1.56
CA ALA A 129 0.61 27.16 -2.40
C ALA A 129 2.08 27.40 -2.06
N GLY A 130 2.84 27.85 -3.07
CA GLY A 130 4.26 28.19 -2.87
C GLY A 130 4.49 29.29 -1.82
N SER A 131 3.53 30.20 -1.64
CA SER A 131 3.60 31.28 -0.64
C SER A 131 3.44 30.77 0.80
N THR A 132 2.80 29.62 1.00
CA THR A 132 2.71 28.93 2.29
C THR A 132 4.04 28.27 2.62
N LEU A 133 4.66 27.62 1.63
CA LEU A 133 6.00 27.05 1.79
C LEU A 133 7.07 28.12 2.06
N ASP A 134 6.90 29.34 1.56
CA ASP A 134 7.80 30.45 1.88
C ASP A 134 7.82 30.78 3.39
N GLN A 135 6.76 30.47 4.15
CA GLN A 135 6.74 30.66 5.62
C GLN A 135 7.69 29.70 6.35
N VAL A 136 8.05 28.56 5.75
CA VAL A 136 8.99 27.60 6.35
C VAL A 136 10.38 28.21 6.55
N THR A 137 10.75 29.25 5.79
CA THR A 137 12.00 30.01 5.98
C THR A 137 12.15 30.61 7.39
N ARG A 138 11.03 30.83 8.10
CA ARG A 138 11.03 31.33 9.48
C ARG A 138 11.42 30.28 10.50
N CYS A 139 11.38 29.00 10.14
CA CYS A 139 11.61 27.86 11.03
C CYS A 139 13.11 27.57 11.23
N LYS A 140 13.84 28.47 11.90
CA LYS A 140 15.30 28.39 12.04
C LYS A 140 15.80 27.15 12.81
N SER A 141 14.96 26.60 13.69
CA SER A 141 15.25 25.42 14.52
C SER A 141 15.04 24.09 13.79
N LEU A 142 14.66 24.11 12.51
CA LEU A 142 14.25 22.92 11.77
C LEU A 142 15.42 21.98 11.47
N VAL A 143 15.28 20.73 11.89
CA VAL A 143 16.25 19.64 11.70
C VAL A 143 15.77 18.67 10.61
N ARG A 144 14.45 18.42 10.50
CA ARG A 144 13.88 17.55 9.48
C ARG A 144 12.74 18.23 8.73
N LEU A 145 12.80 18.20 7.40
CA LEU A 145 11.80 18.79 6.51
C LEU A 145 11.41 17.78 5.43
N ASP A 146 10.13 17.43 5.35
CA ASP A 146 9.58 16.64 4.25
C ASP A 146 8.58 17.46 3.42
N LEU A 147 8.97 17.75 2.18
CA LEU A 147 8.21 18.48 1.15
C LEU A 147 7.78 17.56 -0.02
N SER A 148 7.86 16.23 0.12
CA SER A 148 7.48 15.31 -0.96
C SER A 148 6.02 15.51 -1.38
N GLY A 149 5.76 15.65 -2.67
CA GLY A 149 4.44 15.97 -3.24
C GLY A 149 4.12 17.47 -3.33
N CYS A 150 4.93 18.35 -2.74
CA CYS A 150 4.74 19.80 -2.85
C CYS A 150 5.52 20.38 -4.05
N ARG A 151 4.97 21.44 -4.66
CA ARG A 151 5.61 22.13 -5.80
C ARG A 151 6.66 23.14 -5.33
N VAL A 152 7.93 22.73 -5.36
CA VAL A 152 9.07 23.58 -4.97
C VAL A 152 9.90 23.98 -6.19
N THR A 153 10.12 25.29 -6.37
CA THR A 153 11.02 25.80 -7.41
C THR A 153 12.46 25.87 -6.88
N PRO A 154 13.50 25.80 -7.74
CA PRO A 154 14.89 25.86 -7.30
C PRO A 154 15.22 27.13 -6.52
N VAL A 155 14.70 28.28 -6.97
CA VAL A 155 14.86 29.58 -6.27
C VAL A 155 14.25 29.55 -4.87
N ARG A 156 13.07 28.92 -4.70
CA ARG A 156 12.45 28.74 -3.39
C ARG A 156 13.27 27.79 -2.52
N LEU A 157 13.75 26.69 -3.08
CA LEU A 157 14.63 25.76 -2.37
C LEU A 157 15.90 26.45 -1.88
N SER A 158 16.54 27.28 -2.72
CA SER A 158 17.74 28.04 -2.35
C SER A 158 17.48 28.95 -1.14
N ARG A 159 16.36 29.69 -1.14
CA ARG A 159 15.96 30.56 -0.01
C ARG A 159 15.68 29.76 1.27
N LEU A 160 15.00 28.61 1.14
CA LEU A 160 14.74 27.70 2.26
C LEU A 160 16.05 27.18 2.86
N LEU A 161 16.92 26.60 2.03
CA LEU A 161 18.19 26.02 2.50
C LEU A 161 19.12 27.05 3.13
N THR A 162 19.14 28.27 2.62
CA THR A 162 19.92 29.38 3.19
C THR A 162 19.46 29.74 4.61
N SER A 163 18.15 29.70 4.85
CA SER A 163 17.55 30.05 6.14
C SER A 163 17.65 28.92 7.17
N LEU A 164 17.63 27.66 6.71
CA LEU A 164 17.53 26.46 7.52
C LEU A 164 18.91 25.83 7.81
N GLN A 165 19.72 26.52 8.61
CA GLN A 165 21.11 26.11 8.84
C GLN A 165 21.26 24.79 9.63
N CYS A 166 20.28 24.46 10.48
CA CYS A 166 20.24 23.27 11.31
C CYS A 166 19.72 22.01 10.61
N LEU A 167 19.33 22.10 9.34
CA LEU A 167 18.71 20.99 8.61
C LEU A 167 19.67 19.80 8.49
N ARG A 168 19.14 18.59 8.72
CA ARG A 168 19.85 17.30 8.62
C ARG A 168 19.11 16.28 7.76
N SER A 169 17.78 16.37 7.67
CA SER A 169 16.96 15.52 6.82
C SER A 169 16.11 16.37 5.90
N LEU A 170 16.15 16.06 4.60
CA LEU A 170 15.35 16.73 3.59
C LEU A 170 14.67 15.71 2.68
N ALA A 171 13.39 15.94 2.40
CA ALA A 171 12.67 15.25 1.33
C ALA A 171 12.01 16.23 0.36
N LEU A 172 12.17 16.02 -0.94
CA LEU A 172 11.63 16.91 -1.97
C LEU A 172 11.40 16.21 -3.32
N ASP A 173 10.67 16.87 -4.21
CA ASP A 173 10.48 16.44 -5.59
C ASP A 173 11.28 17.34 -6.55
N ILE A 174 11.97 16.73 -7.51
CA ILE A 174 12.80 17.37 -8.53
C ILE A 174 12.06 17.30 -9.87
N GLY A 175 11.54 18.45 -10.28
CA GLY A 175 10.83 18.62 -11.56
C GLY A 175 11.75 18.90 -12.76
N PRO A 176 11.20 18.93 -13.99
CA PRO A 176 11.97 19.14 -15.22
C PRO A 176 12.63 20.52 -15.36
N LYS A 177 12.15 21.52 -14.61
CA LYS A 177 12.73 22.89 -14.60
C LYS A 177 13.79 23.08 -13.51
N PHE A 178 14.23 21.99 -12.87
CA PHE A 178 15.20 22.06 -11.80
C PHE A 178 16.62 22.13 -12.36
N ASP A 179 17.36 23.16 -11.98
CA ASP A 179 18.78 23.30 -12.26
C ASP A 179 19.54 23.56 -10.97
N LEU A 180 20.59 22.77 -10.75
CA LEU A 180 21.44 22.84 -9.57
C LEU A 180 22.29 24.12 -9.54
N GLN A 181 22.53 24.77 -10.69
CA GLN A 181 23.24 26.05 -10.74
C GLN A 181 22.42 27.23 -10.21
N GLN A 182 21.08 27.09 -10.14
CA GLN A 182 20.22 28.10 -9.54
C GLN A 182 20.30 28.14 -8.01
N LEU A 183 20.99 27.17 -7.40
CA LEU A 183 21.27 27.18 -5.97
C LEU A 183 22.48 28.06 -5.65
N ASN A 184 22.29 28.99 -4.71
CA ASN A 184 23.39 29.79 -4.17
C ASN A 184 24.41 28.94 -3.40
N ALA A 185 25.59 29.50 -3.15
CA ALA A 185 26.68 28.82 -2.44
C ALA A 185 26.27 28.37 -1.03
N GLU A 186 25.51 29.20 -0.31
CA GLU A 186 25.01 28.89 1.04
C GLU A 186 24.02 27.72 1.04
N GLY A 187 23.13 27.66 0.05
CA GLY A 187 22.21 26.53 -0.14
C GLY A 187 22.95 25.23 -0.46
N LYS A 188 23.98 25.28 -1.32
CA LYS A 188 24.86 24.13 -1.57
C LYS A 188 25.61 23.69 -0.31
N ALA A 189 26.10 24.64 0.49
CA ALA A 189 26.73 24.35 1.78
C ALA A 189 25.76 23.74 2.82
N ALA A 190 24.47 24.12 2.77
CA ALA A 190 23.43 23.51 3.60
C ALA A 190 23.17 22.05 3.18
N LEU A 191 23.11 21.76 1.88
CA LEU A 191 22.98 20.39 1.36
C LEU A 191 24.15 19.49 1.77
N ALA A 192 25.38 20.03 1.81
CA ALA A 192 26.57 19.28 2.20
C ALA A 192 26.49 18.70 3.62
N ARG A 193 25.70 19.32 4.51
CA ARG A 193 25.51 18.89 5.91
C ARG A 193 24.40 17.86 6.11
N LEU A 194 23.65 17.51 5.06
CA LEU A 194 22.52 16.59 5.17
C LEU A 194 23.00 15.16 5.45
N HIS A 195 22.33 14.50 6.38
CA HIS A 195 22.51 13.08 6.68
C HIS A 195 21.47 12.20 6.00
N GLU A 196 20.26 12.72 5.79
CA GLU A 196 19.16 11.97 5.18
C GLU A 196 18.57 12.77 4.01
N LEU A 197 18.48 12.13 2.85
CA LEU A 197 17.89 12.71 1.66
C LEU A 197 16.88 11.73 1.05
N LYS A 198 15.66 12.20 0.83
CA LYS A 198 14.67 11.54 -0.02
C LYS A 198 14.39 12.46 -1.21
N GLN A 199 14.56 11.98 -2.43
CA GLN A 199 14.19 12.77 -3.61
C GLN A 199 13.36 11.96 -4.60
N THR A 200 12.30 12.59 -5.09
CA THR A 200 11.51 12.10 -6.21
C THR A 200 12.00 12.77 -7.48
N LEU A 201 12.50 12.01 -8.45
CA LEU A 201 13.07 12.51 -9.69
C LEU A 201 12.06 12.36 -10.83
N LEU A 202 11.47 13.48 -11.26
CA LEU A 202 10.58 13.55 -12.43
C LEU A 202 11.35 13.82 -13.73
N THR A 203 12.67 14.00 -13.64
CA THR A 203 13.58 14.32 -14.75
C THR A 203 14.88 13.50 -14.61
N PRO A 204 15.51 13.06 -15.72
CA PRO A 204 16.75 12.29 -15.67
C PRO A 204 17.95 13.15 -15.23
N SER A 205 18.14 13.30 -13.92
CA SER A 205 19.26 14.05 -13.31
C SER A 205 19.70 13.44 -11.98
N TYR A 206 20.86 13.87 -11.45
CA TYR A 206 21.28 13.53 -10.09
C TYR A 206 20.52 14.31 -8.99
N GLY A 207 19.61 15.22 -9.36
CA GLY A 207 18.94 16.09 -8.41
C GLY A 207 19.95 16.86 -7.55
N VAL A 208 19.77 16.85 -6.23
CA VAL A 208 20.65 17.55 -5.27
C VAL A 208 21.75 16.67 -4.67
N VAL A 209 21.79 15.39 -5.02
CA VAL A 209 22.72 14.39 -4.45
C VAL A 209 24.20 14.78 -4.57
N PRO A 210 24.70 15.34 -5.69
CA PRO A 210 26.11 15.68 -5.82
C PRO A 210 26.61 16.68 -4.78
N CYS A 211 25.72 17.52 -4.24
CA CYS A 211 26.04 18.48 -3.17
C CYS A 211 26.05 17.86 -1.77
N CYS A 212 25.62 16.61 -1.59
CA CYS A 212 25.42 16.00 -0.27
C CYS A 212 26.60 15.09 0.11
N SER A 213 27.62 15.63 0.77
CA SER A 213 28.83 14.87 1.14
C SER A 213 28.73 14.10 2.46
N ALA A 214 27.88 14.54 3.41
CA ALA A 214 27.71 13.91 4.72
C ALA A 214 26.56 12.87 4.79
N LEU A 215 26.09 12.39 3.63
CA LEU A 215 24.89 11.59 3.50
C LEU A 215 25.07 10.18 4.09
N ARG A 216 24.14 9.79 4.97
CA ARG A 216 24.05 8.46 5.60
C ARG A 216 22.90 7.63 5.04
N SER A 217 21.81 8.28 4.61
CA SER A 217 20.65 7.60 4.03
C SER A 217 20.17 8.32 2.78
N LEU A 218 20.13 7.58 1.66
CA LEU A 218 19.62 8.05 0.37
C LEU A 218 18.38 7.24 -0.03
N ARG A 219 17.28 7.96 -0.34
CA ARG A 219 16.05 7.37 -0.86
C ARG A 219 15.66 8.04 -2.17
N LEU A 220 15.49 7.25 -3.21
CA LEU A 220 15.19 7.71 -4.56
C LEU A 220 13.84 7.16 -5.02
N TYR A 221 13.00 8.03 -5.56
CA TYR A 221 11.80 7.66 -6.32
C TYR A 221 12.03 8.12 -7.77
N LEU A 222 12.24 7.20 -8.70
CA LEU A 222 12.56 7.50 -10.10
C LEU A 222 11.29 7.46 -10.94
N GLU A 223 10.84 8.61 -11.40
CA GLU A 223 9.56 8.86 -12.05
C GLU A 223 9.74 9.66 -13.36
N ALA A 224 10.90 9.55 -13.99
CA ALA A 224 11.20 10.29 -15.21
C ALA A 224 10.37 9.75 -16.40
N SER A 225 9.96 10.67 -17.29
CA SER A 225 9.20 10.37 -18.51
C SER A 225 10.04 9.67 -19.58
N GLU A 226 9.43 8.88 -20.46
CA GLU A 226 10.10 8.29 -21.63
C GLU A 226 10.18 9.24 -22.83
N SER A 227 9.37 10.31 -22.85
CA SER A 227 9.35 11.33 -23.93
C SER A 227 10.70 12.03 -24.15
N TRP A 228 11.67 11.84 -23.25
CA TRP A 228 13.04 12.33 -23.41
C TRP A 228 13.84 11.57 -24.49
N GLN A 229 13.34 10.43 -24.98
CA GLN A 229 14.01 9.66 -26.03
C GLN A 229 13.83 10.27 -27.43
N GLU A 230 12.76 11.03 -27.68
CA GLU A 230 12.47 11.65 -28.99
C GLU A 230 13.45 12.76 -29.38
N SER A 231 14.29 13.25 -28.45
CA SER A 231 15.30 14.29 -28.73
C SER A 231 16.69 13.74 -29.11
N GLY A 232 16.82 12.44 -29.43
CA GLY A 232 18.07 11.85 -29.96
C GLY A 232 19.26 11.80 -29.00
N ALA A 233 19.14 12.35 -27.79
CA ALA A 233 20.16 12.29 -26.76
C ALA A 233 19.96 11.02 -25.91
N CYS A 234 20.85 10.06 -26.06
CA CYS A 234 20.95 8.88 -25.19
C CYS A 234 21.22 9.34 -23.75
N ALA A 235 20.16 9.54 -22.94
CA ALA A 235 20.19 9.83 -21.50
C ALA A 235 21.44 10.58 -20.99
N GLN A 236 21.92 11.59 -21.72
CA GLN A 236 22.92 12.50 -21.20
C GLN A 236 22.19 13.28 -20.11
N LEU A 237 22.60 13.04 -18.87
CA LEU A 237 22.02 13.69 -17.69
C LEU A 237 21.81 15.17 -18.00
N MET A 238 20.55 15.59 -17.99
CA MET A 238 20.20 16.99 -18.17
C MET A 238 20.62 17.70 -16.89
N VAL A 239 21.82 18.28 -16.91
CA VAL A 239 22.34 19.44 -16.15
C VAL A 239 23.87 19.38 -16.24
N GLY A 240 24.48 20.55 -16.47
CA GLY A 240 25.88 20.73 -16.85
C GLY A 240 26.90 19.95 -16.03
N GLN A 241 27.90 19.43 -16.76
CA GLN A 241 29.26 19.10 -16.33
C GLN A 241 29.53 19.11 -14.81
N SER A 242 29.96 17.95 -14.30
CA SER A 242 30.88 17.76 -13.17
C SER A 242 30.36 17.92 -11.73
N SER A 243 29.69 16.89 -11.20
CA SER A 243 30.03 16.37 -9.86
C SER A 243 29.47 14.97 -9.66
N VAL A 244 30.35 14.02 -9.41
CA VAL A 244 29.97 12.63 -9.09
C VAL A 244 29.43 12.62 -7.65
N PRO A 245 28.30 11.92 -7.38
CA PRO A 245 27.80 11.69 -6.03
C PRO A 245 28.86 11.17 -5.05
N HIS A 246 28.78 11.57 -3.79
CA HIS A 246 29.71 11.12 -2.74
C HIS A 246 29.00 10.16 -1.77
N TYR A 247 29.37 8.89 -1.78
CA TYR A 247 28.73 7.85 -0.95
C TYR A 247 29.58 7.35 0.24
N GLN A 248 30.64 8.07 0.61
CA GLN A 248 31.61 7.59 1.61
C GLN A 248 30.97 7.23 2.97
N ASN A 249 29.96 7.98 3.39
CA ASN A 249 29.29 7.81 4.69
C ASN A 249 27.96 7.04 4.60
N LEU A 250 27.62 6.50 3.42
CA LEU A 250 26.29 5.96 3.16
C LEU A 250 26.09 4.61 3.85
N ARG A 251 25.07 4.54 4.71
CA ARG A 251 24.65 3.31 5.42
C ARG A 251 23.36 2.73 4.87
N TRP A 252 22.56 3.55 4.18
CA TRP A 252 21.29 3.14 3.61
C TRP A 252 21.12 3.65 2.18
N PHE A 253 20.82 2.76 1.24
CA PHE A 253 20.44 3.11 -0.12
C PHE A 253 19.12 2.42 -0.49
N SER A 254 18.13 3.21 -0.90
CA SER A 254 16.91 2.66 -1.50
C SER A 254 16.48 3.41 -2.74
N ALA A 255 16.08 2.67 -3.78
CA ALA A 255 15.56 3.24 -5.01
C ALA A 255 14.28 2.51 -5.43
N ARG A 256 13.22 3.28 -5.70
CA ARG A 256 11.94 2.80 -6.24
C ARG A 256 11.77 3.37 -7.65
N LEU A 257 11.59 2.50 -8.62
CA LEU A 257 11.48 2.90 -10.03
C LEU A 257 10.03 2.81 -10.50
N ALA A 258 9.61 3.80 -11.29
CA ALA A 258 8.54 3.62 -12.25
C ALA A 258 9.02 2.77 -13.43
N PRO A 259 8.10 2.08 -14.13
CA PRO A 259 8.42 1.40 -15.39
C PRO A 259 9.05 2.36 -16.40
N GLY A 260 9.99 1.83 -17.17
CA GLY A 260 10.59 2.50 -18.33
C GLY A 260 12.11 2.44 -18.39
N GLU A 261 12.65 2.54 -19.60
CA GLU A 261 14.10 2.45 -19.89
C GLU A 261 14.88 3.57 -19.19
N VAL A 262 14.37 4.80 -19.27
CA VAL A 262 15.01 6.01 -18.70
C VAL A 262 15.28 5.85 -17.20
N ASN A 263 14.30 5.34 -16.46
CA ASN A 263 14.43 5.12 -15.01
C ASN A 263 15.44 4.01 -14.68
N ARG A 264 15.54 2.96 -15.51
CA ARG A 264 16.55 1.90 -15.37
C ARG A 264 17.96 2.44 -15.62
N THR A 265 18.15 3.22 -16.68
CA THR A 265 19.42 3.87 -17.00
C THR A 265 19.82 4.83 -15.90
N LEU A 266 18.88 5.62 -15.38
CA LEU A 266 19.13 6.51 -14.25
C LEU A 266 19.59 5.74 -13.00
N LEU A 267 18.92 4.64 -12.65
CA LEU A 267 19.38 3.78 -11.55
C LEU A 267 20.80 3.25 -11.79
N ALA A 268 21.11 2.81 -13.01
CA ALA A 268 22.44 2.32 -13.35
C ALA A 268 23.52 3.42 -13.15
N LEU A 269 23.22 4.66 -13.52
CA LEU A 269 24.10 5.82 -13.28
C LEU A 269 24.34 6.06 -11.79
N TYR A 270 23.28 6.04 -10.96
CA TYR A 270 23.42 6.13 -9.51
C TYR A 270 24.26 5.00 -8.92
N LEU A 271 24.12 3.78 -9.45
CA LEU A 271 24.85 2.61 -8.97
C LEU A 271 26.31 2.57 -9.44
N ALA A 272 26.61 3.12 -10.62
CA ALA A 272 27.97 3.13 -11.18
C ALA A 272 28.98 3.84 -10.26
N VAL A 273 28.52 4.83 -9.48
CA VAL A 273 29.34 5.53 -8.49
C VAL A 273 29.89 4.59 -7.41
N PHE A 274 29.16 3.54 -7.03
CA PHE A 274 29.64 2.56 -6.06
C PHE A 274 30.83 1.75 -6.59
N SER A 275 30.96 1.58 -7.91
CA SER A 275 32.13 0.92 -8.49
C SER A 275 33.43 1.69 -8.24
N MET A 276 33.35 3.02 -8.08
CA MET A 276 34.50 3.88 -7.81
C MET A 276 34.87 3.89 -6.32
N ARG A 277 33.86 3.93 -5.43
CA ARG A 277 34.04 3.93 -3.97
C ARG A 277 32.86 3.22 -3.30
N VAL A 278 33.11 2.05 -2.73
CA VAL A 278 32.12 1.27 -1.99
C VAL A 278 32.10 1.75 -0.53
N PRO A 279 30.93 2.10 0.05
CA PRO A 279 30.84 2.45 1.46
C PRO A 279 31.19 1.26 2.35
N ALA A 280 31.96 1.50 3.42
CA ALA A 280 32.22 0.50 4.45
C ALA A 280 31.07 0.53 5.48
N GLY A 281 30.21 -0.49 5.49
CA GLY A 281 29.12 -0.61 6.48
C GLY A 281 27.72 -0.25 5.97
N LEU A 282 27.36 -0.69 4.76
CA LEU A 282 25.99 -0.59 4.24
C LEU A 282 25.07 -1.55 5.03
N ILE A 283 24.07 -0.99 5.72
CA ILE A 283 23.14 -1.73 6.59
C ILE A 283 21.85 -2.09 5.85
N GLY A 284 21.51 -1.36 4.78
CA GLY A 284 20.34 -1.67 3.97
C GLY A 284 20.46 -1.25 2.52
N LEU A 285 20.05 -2.16 1.65
CA LEU A 285 20.00 -1.99 0.20
C LEU A 285 18.64 -2.45 -0.30
N VAL A 286 17.80 -1.50 -0.73
CA VAL A 286 16.41 -1.76 -1.13
C VAL A 286 16.13 -1.22 -2.53
N LEU A 287 16.13 -2.10 -3.53
CA LEU A 287 15.91 -1.74 -4.93
C LEU A 287 14.60 -2.34 -5.44
N PHE A 288 13.63 -1.47 -5.72
CA PHE A 288 12.38 -1.85 -6.35
C PHE A 288 12.41 -1.48 -7.83
N VAL A 289 12.50 -2.50 -8.69
CA VAL A 289 12.54 -2.34 -10.15
C VAL A 289 11.37 -3.09 -10.77
N PRO A 290 10.38 -2.39 -11.36
CA PRO A 290 9.27 -3.03 -12.04
C PRO A 290 9.68 -3.53 -13.44
N GLY A 291 9.05 -4.63 -13.87
CA GLY A 291 9.28 -5.23 -15.19
C GLY A 291 10.55 -6.09 -15.26
N PRO A 292 11.10 -6.34 -16.47
CA PRO A 292 12.36 -7.05 -16.62
C PRO A 292 13.50 -6.31 -15.92
N ALA A 293 14.33 -7.07 -15.21
CA ALA A 293 15.44 -6.51 -14.46
C ALA A 293 16.55 -6.03 -15.43
N PRO A 294 17.14 -4.84 -15.20
CA PRO A 294 18.27 -4.36 -15.98
C PRO A 294 19.47 -5.32 -15.85
N PRO A 295 20.44 -5.26 -16.78
CA PRO A 295 21.68 -6.03 -16.67
C PRO A 295 22.36 -5.75 -15.33
N ARG A 296 22.91 -6.79 -14.68
CA ARG A 296 23.54 -6.70 -13.35
C ARG A 296 24.75 -5.75 -13.42
N PRO A 297 24.73 -4.60 -12.72
CA PRO A 297 25.86 -3.70 -12.68
C PRO A 297 27.03 -4.34 -11.93
N ALA A 298 28.27 -4.06 -12.37
CA ALA A 298 29.48 -4.51 -11.69
C ALA A 298 29.52 -4.09 -10.21
N ALA A 299 28.97 -2.90 -9.89
CA ALA A 299 28.85 -2.38 -8.54
C ALA A 299 28.13 -3.33 -7.56
N VAL A 300 27.20 -4.17 -8.04
CA VAL A 300 26.40 -5.04 -7.16
C VAL A 300 27.28 -6.08 -6.47
N ALA A 301 28.26 -6.65 -7.18
CA ALA A 301 29.19 -7.62 -6.58
C ALA A 301 29.99 -6.97 -5.44
N ALA A 302 30.58 -5.80 -5.70
CA ALA A 302 31.32 -5.04 -4.71
C ALA A 302 30.46 -4.60 -3.51
N LEU A 303 29.20 -4.22 -3.74
CA LEU A 303 28.24 -3.91 -2.67
C LEU A 303 27.90 -5.14 -1.82
N THR A 304 27.65 -6.29 -2.45
CA THR A 304 27.39 -7.55 -1.71
C THR A 304 28.59 -7.99 -0.89
N GLU A 305 29.81 -7.76 -1.38
CA GLU A 305 31.05 -8.05 -0.66
C GLU A 305 31.29 -7.07 0.50
N SER A 306 31.00 -5.78 0.33
CA SER A 306 31.04 -4.82 1.45
C SER A 306 30.05 -5.18 2.56
N MET A 307 28.83 -5.58 2.20
CA MET A 307 27.82 -6.02 3.17
C MET A 307 28.25 -7.28 3.92
N ALA A 308 28.97 -8.19 3.26
CA ALA A 308 29.52 -9.39 3.90
C ALA A 308 30.77 -9.09 4.75
N SER A 309 31.67 -8.24 4.28
CA SER A 309 32.95 -7.96 4.96
C SER A 309 32.84 -7.02 6.18
N ALA A 310 31.73 -6.29 6.33
CA ALA A 310 31.52 -5.38 7.44
C ALA A 310 31.37 -6.13 8.78
N ALA A 311 32.51 -6.49 9.38
CA ALA A 311 32.62 -7.20 10.64
C ALA A 311 31.78 -6.49 11.72
N GLY A 312 30.73 -7.18 12.20
CA GLY A 312 29.89 -6.71 13.31
C GLY A 312 28.62 -5.94 12.92
N SER A 313 28.35 -5.66 11.64
CA SER A 313 27.07 -5.03 11.23
C SER A 313 26.19 -6.00 10.45
N THR A 314 25.11 -6.47 11.08
CA THR A 314 24.08 -7.26 10.40
C THR A 314 23.30 -6.39 9.42
N VAL A 315 23.16 -6.84 8.16
CA VAL A 315 22.24 -6.24 7.20
C VAL A 315 20.83 -6.26 7.78
N ARG A 316 20.16 -5.11 7.84
CA ARG A 316 18.80 -5.01 8.41
C ARG A 316 17.71 -5.21 7.37
N ALA A 317 18.00 -4.84 6.11
CA ALA A 317 17.07 -4.95 5.01
C ALA A 317 17.80 -5.23 3.69
N LEU A 318 17.31 -6.21 2.95
CA LEU A 318 17.81 -6.52 1.61
C LEU A 318 16.65 -6.70 0.63
N GLN A 319 16.73 -5.99 -0.49
CA GLN A 319 15.90 -6.20 -1.66
C GLN A 319 16.70 -5.88 -2.91
N LEU A 320 16.83 -6.88 -3.79
CA LEU A 320 17.53 -6.75 -5.06
C LEU A 320 16.61 -7.13 -6.22
N PRO A 321 16.85 -6.61 -7.43
CA PRO A 321 16.15 -7.05 -8.63
C PRO A 321 16.41 -8.54 -8.89
N ARG A 322 15.45 -9.17 -9.57
CA ARG A 322 15.36 -10.62 -9.79
C ARG A 322 16.63 -11.30 -10.27
N THR A 323 17.35 -10.66 -11.19
CA THR A 323 18.55 -11.22 -11.85
C THR A 323 19.85 -10.87 -11.15
N TRP A 324 19.81 -10.10 -10.06
CA TRP A 324 21.01 -9.55 -9.43
C TRP A 324 21.49 -10.36 -8.23
N LEU A 325 20.64 -11.26 -7.73
CA LEU A 325 20.95 -12.11 -6.59
C LEU A 325 21.13 -13.56 -7.05
N ASP A 326 22.24 -14.16 -6.65
CA ASP A 326 22.53 -15.58 -6.82
C ASP A 326 22.61 -16.26 -5.45
N GLY A 327 22.61 -17.60 -5.43
CA GLY A 327 22.66 -18.38 -4.20
C GLY A 327 23.90 -18.08 -3.36
N ALA A 328 25.07 -17.97 -4.00
CA ALA A 328 26.33 -17.68 -3.31
C ALA A 328 26.36 -16.27 -2.68
N GLY A 329 25.81 -15.27 -3.37
CA GLY A 329 25.68 -13.90 -2.87
C GLY A 329 24.72 -13.81 -1.69
N LEU A 330 23.56 -14.49 -1.77
CA LEU A 330 22.62 -14.55 -0.66
C LEU A 330 23.24 -15.23 0.57
N MET A 331 23.91 -16.38 0.38
CA MET A 331 24.63 -17.09 1.45
C MET A 331 25.68 -16.22 2.13
N ARG A 332 26.47 -15.46 1.36
CA ARG A 332 27.49 -14.54 1.88
C ARG A 332 26.89 -13.43 2.74
N VAL A 333 25.79 -12.82 2.29
CA VAL A 333 25.10 -11.78 3.07
C VAL A 333 24.52 -12.35 4.37
N LEU A 334 23.97 -13.57 4.32
CA LEU A 334 23.41 -14.26 5.48
C LEU A 334 24.47 -14.86 6.42
N ALA A 335 25.75 -14.95 5.99
CA ALA A 335 26.82 -15.53 6.79
C ALA A 335 27.01 -14.84 8.15
N HIS A 336 26.71 -13.54 8.21
CA HIS A 336 26.87 -12.68 9.38
C HIS A 336 25.56 -12.43 10.17
N GLY A 337 24.42 -13.03 9.75
CA GLY A 337 23.13 -12.93 10.43
C GLY A 337 21.93 -12.78 9.49
N CYS A 338 20.73 -13.06 9.99
CA CYS A 338 19.49 -12.92 9.22
C CYS A 338 18.92 -11.49 9.30
N PRO A 339 18.60 -10.84 8.16
CA PRO A 339 17.98 -9.51 8.16
C PRO A 339 16.56 -9.54 8.71
N ALA A 340 16.11 -8.43 9.31
CA ALA A 340 14.73 -8.31 9.81
C ALA A 340 13.71 -8.17 8.66
N TYR A 341 14.14 -7.64 7.51
CA TYR A 341 13.35 -7.48 6.29
C TYR A 341 14.08 -8.09 5.11
N LEU A 342 13.40 -8.99 4.39
CA LEU A 342 13.95 -9.61 3.19
C LEU A 342 12.89 -9.65 2.09
N ASN A 343 13.20 -9.06 0.95
CA ASN A 343 12.34 -9.10 -0.22
C ASN A 343 13.10 -9.70 -1.40
N LEU A 344 12.68 -10.91 -1.75
CA LEU A 344 13.26 -11.74 -2.81
C LEU A 344 12.26 -11.91 -3.94
N SER A 345 11.30 -10.99 -4.07
CA SER A 345 10.18 -11.14 -4.99
C SER A 345 10.66 -11.44 -6.42
N ARG A 346 10.27 -12.63 -6.89
CA ARG A 346 10.59 -13.20 -8.21
C ARG A 346 12.09 -13.34 -8.49
N CYS A 347 12.92 -13.53 -7.46
CA CYS A 347 14.34 -13.85 -7.61
C CYS A 347 14.62 -15.33 -7.94
N SER A 348 13.61 -16.15 -8.19
CA SER A 348 13.81 -17.56 -8.56
C SER A 348 14.39 -17.66 -9.98
N ALA A 349 15.37 -18.54 -10.16
CA ALA A 349 15.97 -18.86 -11.45
C ALA A 349 16.21 -20.37 -11.55
N PRO A 350 16.40 -20.96 -12.75
CA PRO A 350 16.77 -22.37 -12.88
C PRO A 350 18.01 -22.69 -12.04
N GLY A 351 17.91 -23.61 -11.09
CA GLY A 351 18.99 -23.98 -10.16
C GLY A 351 19.18 -23.05 -8.94
N PHE A 352 18.41 -21.97 -8.82
CA PHE A 352 18.43 -21.07 -7.65
C PHE A 352 17.02 -20.81 -7.13
N ASN A 353 16.71 -21.37 -5.96
CA ASN A 353 15.52 -21.01 -5.21
C ASN A 353 15.93 -20.29 -3.91
N PRO A 354 15.52 -19.03 -3.71
CA PRO A 354 15.88 -18.28 -2.51
C PRO A 354 15.40 -18.94 -1.22
N LEU A 355 14.28 -19.68 -1.27
CA LEU A 355 13.73 -20.39 -0.11
C LEU A 355 14.65 -21.52 0.34
N HIS A 356 15.15 -22.34 -0.59
CA HIS A 356 16.09 -23.41 -0.26
C HIS A 356 17.39 -22.87 0.30
N VAL A 357 17.90 -21.76 -0.25
CA VAL A 357 19.12 -21.12 0.26
C VAL A 357 18.92 -20.61 1.67
N LEU A 358 17.79 -19.96 1.98
CA LEU A 358 17.48 -19.51 3.33
C LEU A 358 17.48 -20.66 4.34
N LEU A 359 16.84 -21.78 4.01
CA LEU A 359 16.78 -22.95 4.89
C LEU A 359 18.13 -23.66 5.01
N ALA A 360 18.92 -23.70 3.93
CA ALA A 360 20.24 -24.34 3.91
C ALA A 360 21.31 -23.58 4.72
N THR A 361 21.08 -22.31 5.08
CA THR A 361 22.06 -21.54 5.88
C THR A 361 22.30 -22.13 7.27
N GLY A 362 21.37 -22.92 7.82
CA GLY A 362 21.46 -23.46 9.18
C GLY A 362 21.58 -22.39 10.27
N ARG A 363 21.21 -21.13 9.97
CA ARG A 363 21.29 -19.99 10.88
C ARG A 363 19.94 -19.75 11.57
N ASP A 364 20.00 -19.04 12.71
CA ASP A 364 18.79 -18.57 13.38
C ASP A 364 18.06 -17.53 12.51
N LEU A 365 16.87 -17.89 12.04
CA LEU A 365 15.97 -17.04 11.27
C LEU A 365 14.98 -16.27 12.17
N SER A 366 15.05 -16.43 13.50
CA SER A 366 14.20 -15.72 14.46
C SER A 366 14.17 -14.17 14.34
N PRO A 367 15.22 -13.48 13.84
CA PRO A 367 15.16 -12.03 13.63
C PRO A 367 14.24 -11.58 12.50
N LEU A 368 13.89 -12.48 11.58
CA LEU A 368 13.13 -12.18 10.37
C LEU A 368 11.67 -11.85 10.72
N ARG A 369 11.22 -10.64 10.39
CA ARG A 369 9.85 -10.15 10.67
C ARG A 369 9.02 -10.00 9.42
N SER A 370 9.64 -9.60 8.32
CA SER A 370 8.97 -9.33 7.05
C SER A 370 9.68 -10.06 5.92
N LEU A 371 8.94 -10.93 5.23
CA LEU A 371 9.44 -11.72 4.12
C LEU A 371 8.52 -11.63 2.91
N ASN A 372 9.12 -11.31 1.76
CA ASN A 372 8.43 -11.26 0.49
C ASN A 372 9.03 -12.28 -0.49
N LEU A 373 8.29 -13.36 -0.75
CA LEU A 373 8.59 -14.41 -1.73
C LEU A 373 7.61 -14.36 -2.92
N ARG A 374 7.00 -13.20 -3.16
CA ARG A 374 6.04 -13.04 -4.26
C ARG A 374 6.67 -13.52 -5.57
N GLY A 375 6.04 -14.47 -6.25
CA GLY A 375 6.51 -15.05 -7.52
C GLY A 375 7.83 -15.83 -7.45
N CYS A 376 8.17 -16.44 -6.31
CA CYS A 376 9.29 -17.37 -6.17
C CYS A 376 8.82 -18.84 -6.18
N GLY A 377 8.57 -19.43 -7.36
CA GLY A 377 8.27 -20.87 -7.45
C GLY A 377 9.47 -21.71 -7.88
N ARG A 378 9.29 -23.04 -7.95
CA ARG A 378 10.24 -23.96 -8.56
C ARG A 378 10.39 -23.56 -10.03
N GLY A 379 11.62 -23.26 -10.45
CA GLY A 379 11.93 -23.01 -11.85
C GLY A 379 11.49 -24.19 -12.73
N ALA A 380 11.28 -23.94 -14.02
CA ALA A 380 10.78 -24.93 -14.96
C ALA A 380 11.49 -26.28 -14.81
N LEU A 381 10.72 -27.33 -14.47
CA LEU A 381 11.17 -28.71 -14.62
C LEU A 381 11.39 -29.00 -16.11
N PRO A 382 12.40 -29.82 -16.48
CA PRO A 382 12.53 -30.28 -17.85
C PRO A 382 11.34 -31.19 -18.19
N GLU A 383 10.70 -30.88 -19.32
CA GLU A 383 9.96 -31.81 -20.19
C GLU A 383 8.98 -32.77 -19.49
N ASN A 384 7.73 -32.32 -19.29
CA ASN A 384 6.49 -33.09 -19.56
C ASN A 384 5.19 -32.49 -18.96
N CYS A 385 5.24 -31.34 -18.28
CA CYS A 385 4.02 -30.62 -17.90
C CYS A 385 3.74 -29.47 -18.87
N SER A 386 2.55 -29.45 -19.44
CA SER A 386 2.00 -28.38 -20.29
C SER A 386 2.28 -26.99 -19.68
N ARG A 387 3.22 -26.25 -20.29
CA ARG A 387 3.61 -24.86 -19.99
C ARG A 387 3.93 -24.57 -18.51
N GLY A 388 5.17 -24.89 -18.11
CA GLY A 388 5.90 -24.43 -16.92
C GLY A 388 5.23 -23.38 -16.01
N GLU A 389 4.29 -23.82 -15.17
CA GLU A 389 3.75 -23.03 -14.06
C GLU A 389 4.71 -23.16 -12.86
N GLU A 390 5.17 -22.02 -12.34
CA GLU A 390 6.05 -21.97 -11.16
C GLU A 390 5.25 -22.31 -9.88
N GLU A 391 5.38 -23.55 -9.43
CA GLU A 391 4.76 -24.05 -8.19
C GLU A 391 5.72 -23.93 -7.00
N MET A 392 5.21 -23.49 -5.86
CA MET A 392 5.99 -23.35 -4.63
C MET A 392 6.14 -24.68 -3.90
N ASP A 393 7.31 -24.91 -3.31
CA ASP A 393 7.58 -26.11 -2.53
C ASP A 393 6.89 -26.05 -1.16
N ALA A 394 5.84 -26.86 -0.99
CA ALA A 394 5.06 -26.92 0.24
C ALA A 394 5.88 -27.28 1.48
N GLU A 395 6.85 -28.18 1.36
CA GLU A 395 7.64 -28.65 2.51
C GLU A 395 8.63 -27.58 2.98
N SER A 396 9.25 -26.90 2.02
CA SER A 396 10.14 -25.78 2.30
C SER A 396 9.39 -24.61 2.96
N VAL A 397 8.14 -24.34 2.55
CA VAL A 397 7.32 -23.29 3.18
C VAL A 397 6.93 -23.67 4.61
N LYS A 398 6.58 -24.93 4.87
CA LYS A 398 6.30 -25.41 6.23
C LYS A 398 7.52 -25.28 7.14
N SER A 399 8.68 -25.74 6.66
CA SER A 399 9.97 -25.62 7.37
C SER A 399 10.29 -24.16 7.69
N LEU A 400 10.10 -23.25 6.74
CA LEU A 400 10.31 -21.82 6.95
C LEU A 400 9.41 -21.24 8.06
N ILE A 401 8.14 -21.64 8.10
CA ILE A 401 7.18 -21.19 9.11
C ILE A 401 7.60 -21.68 10.50
N GLU A 402 8.16 -22.89 10.60
CA GLU A 402 8.67 -23.46 11.86
C GLU A 402 9.91 -22.73 12.36
N CYS A 403 10.82 -22.35 11.46
CA CYS A 403 12.02 -21.59 11.82
C CYS A 403 11.74 -20.12 12.20
N CYS A 404 10.58 -19.57 11.82
CA CYS A 404 10.28 -18.14 11.91
C CYS A 404 8.95 -17.83 12.63
N PRO A 405 8.82 -18.10 13.94
CA PRO A 405 7.55 -17.89 14.67
C PRO A 405 7.16 -16.40 14.83
N ARG A 406 8.11 -15.48 14.62
CA ARG A 406 7.93 -14.04 14.84
C ARG A 406 7.55 -13.24 13.58
N PHE A 407 7.13 -13.91 12.51
CA PHE A 407 6.68 -13.24 11.30
C PHE A 407 5.52 -12.28 11.58
N THR A 408 5.65 -11.04 11.12
CA THR A 408 4.59 -10.02 11.13
C THR A 408 4.01 -9.80 9.74
N HIS A 409 4.82 -9.95 8.69
CA HIS A 409 4.41 -9.73 7.30
C HIS A 409 4.95 -10.86 6.40
N LEU A 410 4.05 -11.56 5.69
CA LEU A 410 4.42 -12.65 4.79
C LEU A 410 3.69 -12.54 3.44
N ASN A 411 4.45 -12.51 2.35
CA ASN A 411 3.91 -12.45 0.99
C ASN A 411 4.34 -13.67 0.16
N LEU A 412 3.37 -14.50 -0.21
CA LEU A 412 3.52 -15.69 -1.05
C LEU A 412 2.75 -15.56 -2.40
N SER A 413 2.23 -14.38 -2.71
CA SER A 413 1.38 -14.16 -3.89
C SER A 413 2.14 -14.38 -5.22
N ALA A 414 1.41 -14.48 -6.33
CA ALA A 414 1.97 -14.64 -7.68
C ALA A 414 2.80 -15.93 -7.92
N THR A 415 2.69 -16.94 -7.04
CA THR A 415 3.14 -18.32 -7.28
C THR A 415 1.96 -19.26 -7.14
N HIS A 416 2.03 -20.44 -7.75
CA HIS A 416 1.04 -21.48 -7.50
C HIS A 416 1.38 -22.23 -6.21
N TYR A 417 0.36 -22.57 -5.43
CA TYR A 417 0.46 -23.50 -4.32
C TYR A 417 -0.69 -24.50 -4.45
N HIS A 418 -0.38 -25.76 -4.73
CA HIS A 418 -1.37 -26.82 -4.80
C HIS A 418 -1.12 -27.82 -3.67
N HIS A 419 -2.19 -28.22 -3.00
CA HIS A 419 -2.10 -29.16 -1.89
C HIS A 419 -2.17 -30.60 -2.44
N HIS A 420 -1.02 -31.26 -2.54
CA HIS A 420 -0.93 -32.63 -3.08
C HIS A 420 -1.00 -33.76 -2.03
N ALA A 421 -1.16 -33.44 -0.74
CA ALA A 421 -1.17 -34.46 0.30
C ALA A 421 -2.52 -35.21 0.35
N PRO A 422 -2.52 -36.53 0.64
CA PRO A 422 -3.76 -37.29 0.82
C PRO A 422 -4.54 -36.79 2.04
N ALA A 423 -5.87 -36.89 1.97
CA ALA A 423 -6.83 -36.23 2.87
C ALA A 423 -6.70 -36.54 4.38
N ASP A 424 -5.90 -37.55 4.76
CA ASP A 424 -5.72 -38.03 6.13
C ASP A 424 -4.46 -37.49 6.84
N GLN A 425 -3.64 -36.64 6.17
CA GLN A 425 -2.50 -35.99 6.81
C GLN A 425 -2.74 -34.49 7.04
N ASP A 426 -2.57 -34.05 8.29
CA ASP A 426 -2.52 -32.64 8.70
C ASP A 426 -1.40 -31.90 7.94
N GLY A 427 -1.72 -31.30 6.80
CA GLY A 427 -0.69 -30.77 5.90
C GLY A 427 -1.07 -29.55 5.07
N HIS A 428 -2.26 -28.98 5.24
CA HIS A 428 -2.68 -27.81 4.49
C HIS A 428 -1.91 -26.54 4.91
N LEU A 429 -1.64 -25.62 3.96
CA LEU A 429 -0.87 -24.39 4.22
C LEU A 429 -1.48 -23.56 5.35
N CYS A 430 -2.82 -23.44 5.37
CA CYS A 430 -3.53 -22.71 6.41
C CYS A 430 -3.29 -23.27 7.82
N GLY A 431 -3.05 -24.58 7.96
CA GLY A 431 -2.66 -25.20 9.23
C GLY A 431 -1.28 -24.72 9.69
N ALA A 432 -0.30 -24.75 8.78
CA ALA A 432 1.04 -24.25 9.06
C ALA A 432 1.03 -22.76 9.39
N LEU A 433 0.36 -21.94 8.57
CA LEU A 433 0.24 -20.49 8.77
C LEU A 433 -0.48 -20.13 10.08
N GLY A 434 -1.42 -20.95 10.54
CA GLY A 434 -2.08 -20.77 11.84
C GLY A 434 -1.12 -20.84 13.03
N ARG A 435 0.11 -21.34 12.87
CA ARG A 435 1.14 -21.30 13.92
C ARG A 435 1.77 -19.91 14.10
N LEU A 436 1.58 -18.99 13.16
CA LEU A 436 2.15 -17.64 13.17
C LEU A 436 1.27 -16.65 13.94
N THR A 437 1.29 -16.71 15.28
CA THR A 437 0.43 -15.91 16.16
C THR A 437 0.68 -14.39 16.08
N HIS A 438 1.83 -13.96 15.58
CA HIS A 438 2.21 -12.55 15.43
C HIS A 438 1.92 -11.95 14.05
N LEU A 439 1.33 -12.73 13.14
CA LEU A 439 1.09 -12.31 11.76
C LEU A 439 0.05 -11.19 11.70
N ARG A 440 0.41 -10.06 11.08
CA ARG A 440 -0.44 -8.88 10.91
C ARG A 440 -0.86 -8.63 9.47
N SER A 441 -0.04 -9.03 8.50
CA SER A 441 -0.38 -8.92 7.08
C SER A 441 0.04 -10.15 6.29
N LEU A 442 -0.87 -10.66 5.46
CA LEU A 442 -0.69 -11.90 4.71
C LEU A 442 -1.16 -11.73 3.27
N ALA A 443 -0.33 -12.14 2.30
CA ALA A 443 -0.72 -12.23 0.89
C ALA A 443 -0.53 -13.67 0.38
N LEU A 444 -1.61 -14.25 -0.13
CA LEU A 444 -1.64 -15.64 -0.64
C LEU A 444 -2.17 -15.70 -2.08
N PRO A 445 -1.71 -16.69 -2.86
CA PRO A 445 -2.38 -17.02 -4.10
C PRO A 445 -3.73 -17.68 -3.80
N VAL A 446 -4.77 -17.35 -4.59
CA VAL A 446 -6.13 -17.88 -4.36
C VAL A 446 -6.16 -19.41 -4.33
N CYS A 447 -5.39 -20.07 -5.20
CA CYS A 447 -5.30 -21.54 -5.25
C CYS A 447 -4.76 -22.18 -3.97
N ALA A 448 -4.05 -21.44 -3.09
CA ALA A 448 -3.55 -21.97 -1.82
C ALA A 448 -4.66 -22.29 -0.79
N LEU A 449 -5.89 -21.83 -1.03
CA LEU A 449 -7.05 -22.11 -0.17
C LEU A 449 -7.85 -23.34 -0.66
N ALA A 450 -7.51 -23.89 -1.83
CA ALA A 450 -8.21 -25.03 -2.39
C ALA A 450 -7.72 -26.34 -1.75
N GLN A 451 -8.67 -27.19 -1.36
CA GLN A 451 -8.39 -28.42 -0.61
C GLN A 451 -8.17 -29.64 -1.50
N ARG A 452 -8.67 -29.63 -2.73
CA ARG A 452 -8.70 -30.81 -3.61
C ARG A 452 -8.22 -30.45 -5.00
N ALA A 453 -7.67 -31.43 -5.70
CA ALA A 453 -7.40 -31.29 -7.12
C ALA A 453 -8.71 -31.07 -7.89
N PRO A 454 -8.70 -30.24 -8.95
CA PRO A 454 -9.85 -30.09 -9.84
C PRO A 454 -10.17 -31.45 -10.45
N VAL A 455 -11.45 -31.84 -10.42
CA VAL A 455 -11.91 -33.04 -11.13
C VAL A 455 -11.72 -32.77 -12.62
N MET A 456 -10.71 -33.38 -13.22
CA MET A 456 -10.55 -33.36 -14.67
C MET A 456 -11.74 -34.11 -15.27
N ALA A 457 -12.59 -33.40 -16.01
CA ALA A 457 -13.59 -34.05 -16.85
C ALA A 457 -12.88 -34.71 -18.05
N ASN A 458 -12.18 -35.83 -17.81
CA ASN A 458 -11.67 -36.78 -18.81
C ASN A 458 -11.07 -38.02 -18.10
N GLU A 459 -11.90 -38.74 -17.35
CA GLU A 459 -11.70 -40.19 -17.15
C GLU A 459 -13.07 -40.86 -17.34
N SER A 460 -13.52 -40.94 -18.59
CA SER A 460 -14.54 -41.91 -18.97
C SER A 460 -13.85 -43.25 -19.18
N HIS A 461 -13.91 -44.07 -18.14
CA HIS A 461 -14.00 -45.54 -18.15
C HIS A 461 -13.49 -46.28 -19.40
N SER A 462 -12.43 -47.08 -19.22
CA SER A 462 -12.14 -48.23 -20.06
C SER A 462 -13.34 -49.20 -20.03
N GLY A 463 -14.11 -49.19 -21.12
CA GLY A 463 -15.21 -50.11 -21.40
C GLY A 463 -15.37 -50.19 -22.92
N SER A 464 -15.44 -51.42 -23.43
CA SER A 464 -15.24 -51.88 -24.80
C SER A 464 -16.29 -51.44 -25.85
N ASP A 465 -15.80 -51.38 -27.09
CA ASP A 465 -16.41 -51.75 -28.38
C ASP A 465 -17.32 -50.80 -29.20
N LEU A 466 -16.73 -50.45 -30.37
CA LEU A 466 -17.22 -50.49 -31.75
C LEU A 466 -18.12 -49.37 -32.33
N SER A 467 -17.45 -48.61 -33.22
CA SER A 467 -17.88 -48.15 -34.56
C SER A 467 -19.01 -47.13 -34.69
N SER A 468 -18.67 -45.92 -35.15
CA SER A 468 -18.96 -45.48 -36.53
C SER A 468 -18.46 -44.05 -36.74
N GLY A 469 -17.74 -43.83 -37.83
CA GLY A 469 -17.11 -42.56 -38.16
C GLY A 469 -18.11 -41.45 -38.50
N SER A 470 -17.72 -40.21 -38.20
CA SER A 470 -18.14 -39.06 -39.00
C SER A 470 -17.14 -37.91 -38.85
N LEU A 471 -16.44 -37.67 -39.95
CA LEU A 471 -15.61 -36.50 -40.22
C LEU A 471 -16.50 -35.29 -40.46
N LEU A 472 -16.77 -34.46 -39.45
CA LEU A 472 -17.23 -33.08 -39.65
C LEU A 472 -16.65 -32.13 -38.60
N LEU A 473 -15.49 -31.59 -38.95
CA LEU A 473 -14.95 -30.33 -38.43
C LEU A 473 -15.89 -29.18 -38.83
N GLY A 474 -16.56 -28.57 -37.86
CA GLY A 474 -17.30 -27.32 -38.07
C GLY A 474 -18.26 -26.99 -36.93
N LEU A 475 -18.13 -25.80 -36.35
CA LEU A 475 -18.98 -25.18 -35.31
C LEU A 475 -18.81 -25.73 -33.88
N LYS A 476 -17.78 -25.26 -33.18
CA LYS A 476 -17.73 -25.32 -31.70
C LYS A 476 -18.81 -24.38 -31.10
N LYS A 477 -20.05 -24.87 -31.03
CA LYS A 477 -21.08 -24.31 -30.14
C LYS A 477 -20.63 -24.52 -28.69
N SER A 478 -20.66 -23.46 -27.89
CA SER A 478 -20.47 -23.54 -26.44
C SER A 478 -21.51 -24.50 -25.86
N ARG A 479 -21.03 -25.63 -25.35
CA ARG A 479 -21.86 -26.63 -24.66
C ARG A 479 -22.45 -25.96 -23.43
N ARG A 480 -23.78 -25.80 -23.38
CA ARG A 480 -24.49 -25.34 -22.17
C ARG A 480 -24.21 -26.37 -21.08
N ILE A 481 -23.46 -25.96 -20.07
CA ILE A 481 -23.37 -26.71 -18.81
C ILE A 481 -24.72 -26.50 -18.13
N GLY A 482 -25.50 -27.58 -17.99
CA GLY A 482 -26.72 -27.57 -17.21
C GLY A 482 -26.40 -27.06 -15.80
N LEU A 483 -27.05 -25.97 -15.41
CA LEU A 483 -27.10 -25.50 -14.04
C LEU A 483 -27.68 -26.62 -13.16
N PRO A 484 -27.06 -27.02 -12.04
CA PRO A 484 -27.84 -27.61 -10.98
C PRO A 484 -28.82 -26.54 -10.50
N ILE A 485 -30.09 -26.75 -10.83
CA ILE A 485 -31.21 -25.92 -10.37
C ILE A 485 -31.23 -26.06 -8.85
N TYR A 486 -31.06 -24.94 -8.16
CA TYR A 486 -31.32 -24.83 -6.73
C TYR A 486 -32.80 -25.11 -6.49
N GLN A 487 -33.13 -26.30 -5.99
CA GLN A 487 -34.38 -26.54 -5.28
C GLN A 487 -34.11 -26.22 -3.80
N PRO A 488 -34.88 -25.31 -3.18
CA PRO A 488 -34.87 -25.19 -1.74
C PRO A 488 -35.66 -26.39 -1.22
N ASP A 489 -35.00 -27.40 -0.66
CA ASP A 489 -35.79 -28.41 0.06
C ASP A 489 -35.09 -29.04 1.25
N VAL A 490 -35.96 -29.35 2.19
CA VAL A 490 -35.75 -29.83 3.55
C VAL A 490 -35.10 -31.21 3.50
N GLY A 491 -33.90 -31.38 4.07
CA GLY A 491 -33.33 -32.72 4.30
C GLY A 491 -31.81 -32.85 4.29
N ALA A 492 -31.19 -32.63 5.45
CA ALA A 492 -30.13 -33.41 6.12
C ALA A 492 -28.96 -34.12 5.37
N LEU A 493 -28.69 -33.91 4.07
CA LEU A 493 -27.56 -34.56 3.35
C LEU A 493 -26.63 -33.61 2.60
N GLY A 494 -26.89 -32.29 2.64
CA GLY A 494 -26.04 -31.25 2.03
C GLY A 494 -24.99 -30.62 2.97
N GLU A 495 -25.17 -30.75 4.29
CA GLU A 495 -24.34 -30.06 5.29
C GLU A 495 -22.88 -30.55 5.32
N VAL A 496 -22.66 -31.84 5.05
CA VAL A 496 -21.32 -32.46 5.13
C VAL A 496 -20.36 -31.94 4.04
N ARG A 497 -20.87 -31.50 2.88
CA ARG A 497 -20.04 -31.09 1.73
C ARG A 497 -19.60 -29.63 1.79
N GLU A 498 -20.38 -28.77 2.44
CA GLU A 498 -20.09 -27.34 2.61
C GLU A 498 -19.27 -27.05 3.88
N GLU A 499 -19.47 -27.80 4.96
CA GLU A 499 -18.65 -27.68 6.18
C GLU A 499 -17.18 -28.09 5.96
N ALA A 500 -16.95 -29.11 5.12
CA ALA A 500 -15.61 -29.58 4.79
C ALA A 500 -14.78 -28.48 4.08
N ALA A 501 -15.37 -27.70 3.18
CA ALA A 501 -14.64 -26.68 2.41
C ALA A 501 -14.27 -25.43 3.23
N ALA A 502 -15.04 -25.11 4.28
CA ALA A 502 -14.68 -24.11 5.28
C ALA A 502 -13.65 -24.63 6.30
N SER A 503 -13.48 -25.95 6.43
CA SER A 503 -12.62 -26.56 7.46
C SER A 503 -11.14 -26.21 7.32
N CYS A 504 -10.58 -26.11 6.10
CA CYS A 504 -9.14 -25.86 5.92
C CYS A 504 -8.69 -24.45 6.32
N ILE A 505 -9.58 -23.45 6.26
CA ILE A 505 -9.25 -22.05 6.61
C ILE A 505 -9.38 -21.84 8.13
N ARG A 506 -10.19 -22.66 8.83
CA ARG A 506 -10.40 -22.55 10.29
C ARG A 506 -9.10 -22.51 11.11
N PRO A 507 -8.07 -23.34 10.86
CA PRO A 507 -6.79 -23.24 11.57
C PRO A 507 -6.11 -21.88 11.43
N LEU A 508 -6.12 -21.30 10.22
CA LEU A 508 -5.56 -19.97 9.97
C LEU A 508 -6.32 -18.89 10.75
N LEU A 509 -7.66 -18.95 10.74
CA LEU A 509 -8.52 -17.98 11.41
C LEU A 509 -8.36 -18.02 12.94
N LYS A 510 -8.22 -19.23 13.51
CA LYS A 510 -7.99 -19.42 14.94
C LYS A 510 -6.59 -19.01 15.36
N GLY A 511 -5.59 -19.32 14.55
CA GLY A 511 -4.18 -19.06 14.83
C GLY A 511 -3.75 -17.60 14.68
N CYS A 512 -4.36 -16.89 13.72
CA CYS A 512 -4.00 -15.52 13.36
C CYS A 512 -5.17 -14.54 13.58
N PRO A 513 -5.70 -14.38 14.81
CA PRO A 513 -6.88 -13.55 15.05
C PRO A 513 -6.61 -12.05 14.82
N HIS A 514 -5.37 -11.60 15.02
CA HIS A 514 -4.96 -10.19 14.91
C HIS A 514 -4.54 -9.77 13.50
N LEU A 515 -4.95 -10.52 12.47
CA LEU A 515 -4.64 -10.19 11.08
C LEU A 515 -5.36 -8.89 10.67
N VAL A 516 -4.59 -7.88 10.27
CA VAL A 516 -5.09 -6.54 9.90
C VAL A 516 -5.23 -6.39 8.39
N GLU A 517 -4.36 -7.05 7.61
CA GLU A 517 -4.32 -6.96 6.16
C GLU A 517 -4.25 -8.34 5.52
N LEU A 518 -5.20 -8.63 4.63
CA LEU A 518 -5.27 -9.87 3.87
C LEU A 518 -5.39 -9.58 2.38
N GLU A 519 -4.53 -10.20 1.59
CA GLU A 519 -4.59 -10.16 0.13
C GLU A 519 -4.72 -11.59 -0.43
N LEU A 520 -5.77 -11.84 -1.20
CA LEU A 520 -5.96 -13.06 -1.98
C LEU A 520 -5.90 -12.70 -3.46
N ILE A 521 -4.79 -13.06 -4.11
CA ILE A 521 -4.49 -12.62 -5.48
C ILE A 521 -4.22 -13.86 -6.34
N GLY A 522 -5.02 -14.11 -7.37
CA GLY A 522 -4.77 -15.22 -8.29
C GLY A 522 -3.36 -15.14 -8.90
N ALA A 523 -2.65 -16.27 -9.00
CA ALA A 523 -1.22 -16.30 -9.34
C ALA A 523 -0.90 -15.57 -10.66
N GLY A 524 -1.78 -15.68 -11.66
CA GLY A 524 -1.65 -15.00 -12.95
C GLY A 524 -2.24 -13.60 -13.03
N PHE A 525 -2.83 -13.04 -11.96
CA PHE A 525 -3.55 -11.77 -12.05
C PHE A 525 -2.66 -10.60 -12.51
N LEU A 526 -3.15 -9.86 -13.50
CA LEU A 526 -2.56 -8.60 -13.98
C LEU A 526 -3.67 -7.54 -14.04
N SER A 527 -3.42 -6.40 -13.41
CA SER A 527 -4.34 -5.25 -13.46
C SER A 527 -4.43 -4.65 -14.86
N ALA A 528 -5.65 -4.26 -15.24
CA ALA A 528 -5.98 -3.50 -16.45
C ALA A 528 -5.55 -2.03 -16.36
N MET A 529 -5.20 -1.55 -15.16
CA MET A 529 -4.61 -0.24 -14.91
C MET A 529 -3.10 -0.38 -14.65
N PRO A 530 -2.26 -0.41 -15.69
CA PRO A 530 -0.82 -0.45 -15.53
C PRO A 530 -0.21 0.96 -15.36
N ARG A 531 1.03 1.01 -14.87
CA ARG A 531 1.80 2.27 -14.76
C ARG A 531 2.62 2.48 -16.03
N ASN A 532 2.34 3.55 -16.79
CA ASN A 532 3.06 3.92 -18.02
C ASN A 532 3.15 2.85 -19.12
N GLU A 533 2.37 1.76 -19.05
CA GLU A 533 2.29 0.71 -20.07
C GLU A 533 0.87 0.72 -20.69
N PRO A 534 0.65 0.12 -21.88
CA PRO A 534 -0.69 0.06 -22.46
C PRO A 534 -1.64 -0.81 -21.61
N ALA A 535 -2.88 -0.32 -21.45
CA ALA A 535 -3.97 -0.99 -20.73
C ALA A 535 -4.55 -2.22 -21.48
N ILE A 536 -4.12 -2.46 -22.72
CA ILE A 536 -4.54 -3.59 -23.54
C ILE A 536 -3.73 -4.82 -23.14
N ARG A 537 -4.36 -5.72 -22.37
CA ARG A 537 -3.79 -6.99 -21.93
C ARG A 537 -4.79 -8.12 -22.12
N LYS A 538 -4.31 -9.27 -22.58
CA LYS A 538 -5.10 -10.51 -22.55
C LYS A 538 -5.19 -10.98 -21.11
N ASP A 539 -6.41 -11.27 -20.66
CA ASP A 539 -6.62 -11.85 -19.34
C ASP A 539 -6.07 -13.28 -19.34
N PRO A 540 -5.11 -13.59 -18.46
CA PRO A 540 -4.55 -14.94 -18.38
C PRO A 540 -5.62 -15.90 -17.86
N ALA A 541 -5.53 -17.17 -18.28
CA ALA A 541 -6.43 -18.20 -17.79
C ALA A 541 -6.31 -18.31 -16.26
N ALA A 542 -7.46 -18.45 -15.59
CA ALA A 542 -7.46 -18.68 -14.16
C ALA A 542 -6.91 -20.08 -13.84
N CYS A 543 -6.20 -20.20 -12.72
CA CYS A 543 -5.76 -21.49 -12.21
C CYS A 543 -6.98 -22.38 -11.92
N PRO A 544 -7.01 -23.65 -12.38
CA PRO A 544 -8.12 -24.57 -12.12
C PRO A 544 -8.43 -24.76 -10.62
N TRP A 545 -7.42 -24.74 -9.76
CA TRP A 545 -7.59 -24.82 -8.30
C TRP A 545 -8.28 -23.59 -7.73
N ALA A 546 -8.01 -22.41 -8.27
CA ALA A 546 -8.64 -21.16 -7.82
C ALA A 546 -10.16 -21.14 -8.09
N CYS A 547 -10.67 -21.96 -9.04
CA CYS A 547 -12.10 -22.12 -9.29
C CYS A 547 -12.85 -22.80 -8.13
N GLN A 548 -12.16 -23.53 -7.26
CA GLN A 548 -12.78 -24.16 -6.09
C GLN A 548 -12.96 -23.20 -4.90
N VAL A 549 -12.31 -22.04 -4.95
CA VAL A 549 -12.39 -21.02 -3.90
C VAL A 549 -13.49 -20.04 -4.29
N GLY A 550 -14.61 -20.14 -3.59
CA GLY A 550 -15.83 -19.39 -3.88
C GLY A 550 -16.44 -18.71 -2.67
N ASP A 551 -17.76 -18.56 -2.70
CA ASP A 551 -18.52 -17.80 -1.71
C ASP A 551 -18.37 -18.34 -0.27
N SER A 552 -18.29 -19.66 -0.07
CA SER A 552 -18.16 -20.25 1.27
C SER A 552 -16.81 -19.97 1.95
N GLN A 553 -15.71 -20.01 1.20
CA GLN A 553 -14.39 -19.65 1.72
C GLN A 553 -14.31 -18.17 2.06
N LEU A 554 -14.90 -17.30 1.22
CA LEU A 554 -14.96 -15.87 1.51
C LEU A 554 -15.78 -15.59 2.76
N ALA A 555 -16.93 -16.23 2.93
CA ALA A 555 -17.76 -16.09 4.13
C ALA A 555 -16.98 -16.43 5.41
N ALA A 556 -16.17 -17.50 5.39
CA ALA A 556 -15.35 -17.92 6.53
C ALA A 556 -14.33 -16.87 6.99
N LEU A 557 -13.84 -16.02 6.07
CA LEU A 557 -12.92 -14.92 6.39
C LEU A 557 -13.57 -13.82 7.24
N GLY A 558 -14.91 -13.77 7.30
CA GLY A 558 -15.66 -12.87 8.19
C GLY A 558 -15.33 -13.07 9.68
N ASN A 559 -14.68 -14.17 10.06
CA ASN A 559 -14.22 -14.40 11.43
C ASN A 559 -13.00 -13.54 11.85
N LEU A 560 -12.33 -12.87 10.90
CA LEU A 560 -11.20 -11.99 11.17
C LEU A 560 -11.66 -10.60 11.63
N ARG A 561 -12.01 -10.49 12.92
CA ARG A 561 -12.61 -9.27 13.49
C ARG A 561 -11.74 -8.01 13.38
N PHE A 562 -10.42 -8.15 13.36
CA PHE A 562 -9.48 -7.03 13.28
C PHE A 562 -9.06 -6.68 11.85
N LEU A 563 -9.68 -7.30 10.84
CA LEU A 563 -9.33 -7.08 9.44
C LEU A 563 -9.75 -5.66 9.02
N ARG A 564 -8.77 -4.84 8.61
CA ARG A 564 -8.98 -3.47 8.15
C ARG A 564 -8.73 -3.29 6.66
N ARG A 565 -7.90 -4.14 6.05
CA ARG A 565 -7.52 -4.05 4.63
C ARG A 565 -7.73 -5.40 3.96
N LEU A 566 -8.58 -5.42 2.92
CA LEU A 566 -8.86 -6.62 2.15
C LEU A 566 -8.66 -6.36 0.67
N THR A 567 -7.81 -7.16 0.04
CA THR A 567 -7.64 -7.19 -1.42
C THR A 567 -8.04 -8.56 -1.96
N LEU A 568 -9.02 -8.60 -2.85
CA LEU A 568 -9.47 -9.80 -3.54
C LEU A 568 -9.29 -9.59 -5.05
N ALA A 569 -8.42 -10.38 -5.66
CA ALA A 569 -8.11 -10.26 -7.08
C ALA A 569 -8.10 -11.63 -7.79
N HIS A 570 -8.87 -11.74 -8.87
CA HIS A 570 -8.96 -12.94 -9.72
C HIS A 570 -9.46 -14.18 -8.96
N LEU A 571 -10.70 -14.11 -8.45
CA LEU A 571 -11.39 -15.21 -7.76
C LEU A 571 -12.52 -15.76 -8.65
N PRO A 572 -12.22 -16.69 -9.58
CA PRO A 572 -13.22 -17.20 -10.53
C PRO A 572 -14.34 -18.02 -9.87
N GLY A 573 -14.12 -18.59 -8.69
CA GLY A 573 -15.10 -19.40 -7.96
C GLY A 573 -16.21 -18.60 -7.26
N VAL A 574 -16.13 -17.26 -7.25
CA VAL A 574 -17.19 -16.40 -6.68
C VAL A 574 -18.32 -16.27 -7.69
N LEU A 575 -19.46 -16.90 -7.41
CA LEU A 575 -20.56 -17.00 -8.37
C LEU A 575 -21.66 -15.98 -8.08
N LYS A 576 -22.10 -15.90 -6.82
CA LYS A 576 -23.22 -15.04 -6.39
C LYS A 576 -22.76 -13.80 -5.63
N GLY A 577 -21.57 -13.84 -5.02
CA GLY A 577 -21.05 -12.78 -4.17
C GLY A 577 -21.64 -12.77 -2.74
N THR A 578 -22.45 -13.76 -2.39
CA THR A 578 -23.03 -13.91 -1.03
C THR A 578 -21.95 -14.10 0.03
N GLY A 579 -20.81 -14.69 -0.35
CA GLY A 579 -19.65 -14.82 0.53
C GLY A 579 -19.05 -13.47 0.92
N LEU A 580 -19.00 -12.52 -0.02
CA LEU A 580 -18.54 -11.16 0.25
C LEU A 580 -19.47 -10.46 1.25
N LEU A 581 -20.79 -10.65 1.10
CA LEU A 581 -21.77 -10.08 2.02
C LEU A 581 -21.57 -10.61 3.45
N GLN A 582 -21.41 -11.92 3.62
CA GLN A 582 -21.17 -12.52 4.94
C GLN A 582 -19.81 -12.11 5.53
N LEU A 583 -18.79 -11.96 4.68
CA LEU A 583 -17.47 -11.47 5.11
C LEU A 583 -17.60 -10.08 5.74
N VAL A 584 -18.23 -9.13 5.05
CA VAL A 584 -18.34 -7.74 5.54
C VAL A 584 -19.24 -7.63 6.78
N GLN A 585 -20.21 -8.53 6.95
CA GLN A 585 -21.01 -8.62 8.18
C GLN A 585 -20.16 -8.97 9.40
N GLY A 586 -19.15 -9.83 9.23
CA GLY A 586 -18.21 -10.19 10.28
C GLY A 586 -17.09 -9.15 10.50
N CYS A 587 -16.56 -8.58 9.42
CA CYS A 587 -15.45 -7.63 9.43
C CYS A 587 -15.93 -6.17 9.50
N LYS A 588 -16.45 -5.74 10.65
CA LYS A 588 -17.04 -4.39 10.83
C LYS A 588 -16.05 -3.23 10.76
N ASP A 589 -14.76 -3.51 11.03
CA ASP A 589 -13.69 -2.51 11.04
C ASP A 589 -12.99 -2.35 9.69
N LEU A 590 -13.60 -2.83 8.60
CA LEU A 590 -13.00 -2.79 7.27
C LEU A 590 -12.88 -1.34 6.76
N GLN A 591 -11.64 -0.89 6.56
CA GLN A 591 -11.31 0.48 6.12
C GLN A 591 -10.90 0.56 4.66
N MET A 592 -10.32 -0.50 4.10
CA MET A 592 -9.90 -0.56 2.70
C MET A 592 -10.39 -1.86 2.06
N LEU A 593 -11.12 -1.72 0.95
CA LEU A 593 -11.60 -2.84 0.15
C LEU A 593 -11.15 -2.64 -1.31
N SER A 594 -10.34 -3.57 -1.80
CA SER A 594 -9.93 -3.63 -3.20
C SER A 594 -10.44 -4.92 -3.85
N LEU A 595 -11.28 -4.78 -4.86
CA LEU A 595 -11.86 -5.88 -5.62
C LEU A 595 -11.37 -5.82 -7.07
N ALA A 596 -10.89 -6.94 -7.60
CA ALA A 596 -10.49 -7.05 -8.99
C ALA A 596 -10.89 -8.40 -9.61
N ASN A 597 -11.57 -8.39 -10.76
CA ASN A 597 -11.93 -9.60 -11.53
C ASN A 597 -12.54 -10.71 -10.66
N LEU A 598 -13.66 -10.43 -10.00
CA LEU A 598 -14.39 -11.43 -9.22
C LEU A 598 -15.33 -12.24 -10.11
N GLY A 599 -15.35 -13.56 -9.92
CA GLY A 599 -16.21 -14.47 -10.67
C GLY A 599 -15.89 -14.51 -12.16
N SER A 600 -16.94 -14.64 -12.97
CA SER A 600 -16.82 -14.65 -14.43
C SER A 600 -16.46 -13.26 -14.96
N ILE A 601 -15.32 -13.15 -15.65
CA ILE A 601 -14.85 -11.91 -16.28
C ILE A 601 -15.88 -11.34 -17.29
N LYS A 602 -16.69 -12.21 -17.90
CA LYS A 602 -17.67 -11.81 -18.93
C LYS A 602 -18.98 -11.28 -18.35
N THR A 603 -19.30 -11.61 -17.10
CA THR A 603 -20.62 -11.36 -16.51
C THR A 603 -20.50 -10.98 -15.03
N VAL A 604 -20.93 -9.77 -14.68
CA VAL A 604 -20.86 -9.25 -13.30
C VAL A 604 -22.06 -9.73 -12.47
N ASN A 605 -22.10 -11.02 -12.17
CA ASN A 605 -23.24 -11.66 -11.50
C ASN A 605 -23.38 -11.31 -10.01
N TYR A 606 -22.31 -10.79 -9.39
CA TYR A 606 -22.25 -10.47 -7.96
C TYR A 606 -22.70 -9.03 -7.64
N THR A 607 -23.18 -8.27 -8.64
CA THR A 607 -23.50 -6.84 -8.48
C THR A 607 -24.48 -6.61 -7.32
N GLN A 608 -25.57 -7.37 -7.23
CA GLN A 608 -26.55 -7.18 -6.16
C GLN A 608 -25.95 -7.42 -4.77
N ALA A 609 -25.16 -8.49 -4.61
CA ALA A 609 -24.48 -8.79 -3.35
C ALA A 609 -23.44 -7.71 -2.99
N LEU A 610 -22.76 -7.13 -3.98
CA LEU A 610 -21.85 -6.01 -3.77
C LEU A 610 -22.60 -4.77 -3.26
N LEU A 611 -23.76 -4.43 -3.83
CA LEU A 611 -24.55 -3.28 -3.37
C LEU A 611 -24.95 -3.43 -1.91
N GLU A 612 -25.44 -4.60 -1.51
CA GLU A 612 -25.79 -4.88 -0.11
C GLU A 612 -24.55 -4.88 0.80
N ALA A 613 -23.43 -5.43 0.33
CA ALA A 613 -22.19 -5.43 1.10
C ALA A 613 -21.69 -3.99 1.35
N LEU A 614 -21.75 -3.11 0.36
CA LEU A 614 -21.32 -1.71 0.49
C LEU A 614 -22.16 -0.94 1.52
N LYS A 615 -23.48 -1.22 1.61
CA LYS A 615 -24.34 -0.60 2.64
C LYS A 615 -23.92 -0.96 4.06
N LEU A 616 -23.30 -2.12 4.26
CA LEU A 616 -22.84 -2.60 5.56
C LEU A 616 -21.45 -2.06 5.95
N CYS A 617 -20.65 -1.62 4.96
CA CYS A 617 -19.27 -1.17 5.15
C CYS A 617 -19.17 0.27 5.68
N THR A 618 -19.70 0.54 6.88
CA THR A 618 -19.76 1.91 7.42
C THR A 618 -18.40 2.54 7.77
N GLN A 619 -17.36 1.72 7.96
CA GLN A 619 -15.99 2.17 8.28
C GLN A 619 -15.08 2.34 7.05
N LEU A 620 -15.62 2.14 5.84
CA LEU A 620 -14.85 2.12 4.61
C LEU A 620 -14.32 3.52 4.27
N ARG A 621 -12.99 3.64 4.15
CA ARG A 621 -12.27 4.86 3.76
C ARG A 621 -11.74 4.80 2.33
N ASP A 622 -11.33 3.61 1.90
CA ASP A 622 -10.73 3.40 0.59
C ASP A 622 -11.49 2.29 -0.15
N PHE A 623 -12.03 2.61 -1.33
CA PHE A 623 -12.67 1.62 -2.20
C PHE A 623 -12.04 1.61 -3.59
N ARG A 624 -11.58 0.44 -4.02
CA ARG A 624 -11.10 0.21 -5.38
C ARG A 624 -11.86 -0.94 -6.02
N LEU A 625 -12.49 -0.69 -7.16
CA LEU A 625 -13.16 -1.73 -7.95
C LEU A 625 -12.58 -1.78 -9.36
N GLU A 626 -12.09 -2.95 -9.74
CA GLU A 626 -11.64 -3.26 -11.08
C GLU A 626 -12.42 -4.44 -11.66
N GLN A 627 -13.30 -4.17 -12.61
CA GLN A 627 -14.12 -5.22 -13.21
C GLN A 627 -14.48 -4.87 -14.65
N PRO A 628 -14.16 -5.72 -15.64
CA PRO A 628 -14.61 -5.54 -17.02
C PRO A 628 -16.14 -5.50 -17.11
N TYR A 629 -16.67 -4.71 -18.04
CA TYR A 629 -18.10 -4.55 -18.30
C TYR A 629 -18.93 -4.02 -17.12
N PHE A 630 -18.27 -3.48 -16.08
CA PHE A 630 -18.96 -2.92 -14.93
C PHE A 630 -19.73 -1.64 -15.30
N ASN A 631 -20.97 -1.53 -14.85
CA ASN A 631 -21.83 -0.36 -15.04
C ASN A 631 -22.00 0.39 -13.71
N ALA A 632 -21.40 1.58 -13.62
CA ALA A 632 -21.52 2.48 -12.47
C ALA A 632 -22.82 3.30 -12.58
N ASN A 633 -23.93 2.67 -12.21
CA ASN A 633 -25.27 3.24 -12.27
C ASN A 633 -25.69 3.94 -10.96
N ALA A 634 -26.89 4.52 -10.94
CA ALA A 634 -27.46 5.19 -9.77
C ALA A 634 -27.50 4.30 -8.51
N ALA A 635 -27.95 3.04 -8.64
CA ALA A 635 -28.03 2.12 -7.50
C ALA A 635 -26.66 1.84 -6.86
N PHE A 636 -25.60 1.79 -7.66
CA PHE A 636 -24.24 1.65 -7.16
C PHE A 636 -23.77 2.85 -6.35
N PHE A 637 -23.95 4.06 -6.87
CA PHE A 637 -23.59 5.28 -6.17
C PHE A 637 -24.46 5.57 -4.95
N GLU A 638 -25.74 5.16 -4.98
CA GLU A 638 -26.64 5.21 -3.83
C GLU A 638 -26.16 4.27 -2.71
N ALA A 639 -25.79 3.02 -3.05
CA ALA A 639 -25.21 2.09 -2.08
C ALA A 639 -23.91 2.64 -1.47
N LEU A 640 -23.02 3.20 -2.30
CA LEU A 640 -21.78 3.83 -1.82
C LEU A 640 -22.01 5.04 -0.92
N SER A 641 -23.12 5.76 -1.09
CA SER A 641 -23.42 6.94 -0.25
C SER A 641 -23.64 6.59 1.24
N HIS A 642 -23.87 5.31 1.55
CA HIS A 642 -23.93 4.81 2.93
C HIS A 642 -22.55 4.78 3.61
N CYS A 643 -21.46 4.73 2.83
CA CYS A 643 -20.08 4.79 3.31
C CYS A 643 -19.67 6.24 3.59
N ARG A 644 -20.18 6.85 4.67
CA ARG A 644 -19.95 8.28 4.98
C ARG A 644 -18.49 8.65 5.26
N LEU A 645 -17.67 7.69 5.64
CA LEU A 645 -16.23 7.86 5.92
C LEU A 645 -15.35 7.64 4.69
N LEU A 646 -15.94 7.48 3.50
CA LEU A 646 -15.20 7.21 2.28
C LEU A 646 -14.38 8.44 1.87
N HIS A 647 -13.06 8.26 1.82
CA HIS A 647 -12.11 9.30 1.43
C HIS A 647 -11.65 9.13 -0.02
N ARG A 648 -11.44 7.88 -0.46
CA ARG A 648 -10.80 7.58 -1.74
C ARG A 648 -11.58 6.52 -2.52
N LEU A 649 -11.95 6.86 -3.74
CA LEU A 649 -12.69 6.00 -4.65
C LEU A 649 -11.93 5.83 -5.98
N CYS A 650 -11.64 4.58 -6.35
CA CYS A 650 -11.05 4.23 -7.63
C CYS A 650 -11.89 3.20 -8.38
N LEU A 651 -12.35 3.56 -9.57
CA LEU A 651 -13.12 2.67 -10.45
C LEU A 651 -12.33 2.42 -11.73
N VAL A 652 -12.14 1.15 -12.09
CA VAL A 652 -11.45 0.72 -13.31
C VAL A 652 -12.34 -0.29 -14.03
N SER A 653 -12.71 -0.01 -15.28
CA SER A 653 -13.55 -0.94 -16.04
C SER A 653 -13.24 -0.88 -17.53
N ARG A 654 -12.85 -2.02 -18.10
CA ARG A 654 -12.76 -2.18 -19.54
C ARG A 654 -14.17 -2.31 -20.10
N GLN A 655 -14.55 -1.42 -21.02
CA GLN A 655 -15.88 -1.39 -21.64
C GLN A 655 -17.03 -1.19 -20.64
N GLY A 656 -16.76 -0.57 -19.48
CA GLY A 656 -17.79 -0.15 -18.54
C GLY A 656 -18.49 1.15 -18.95
N THR A 657 -19.60 1.45 -18.28
CA THR A 657 -20.37 2.69 -18.46
C THR A 657 -20.59 3.39 -17.12
N PHE A 658 -20.90 4.68 -17.14
CA PHE A 658 -21.25 5.44 -15.94
C PHE A 658 -22.38 6.43 -16.21
N GLN A 659 -23.14 6.81 -15.17
CA GLN A 659 -24.21 7.80 -15.26
C GLN A 659 -23.78 9.12 -14.61
N LEU A 660 -23.72 10.19 -15.41
CA LEU A 660 -23.28 11.52 -14.96
C LEU A 660 -24.05 12.04 -13.73
N PRO A 661 -25.40 12.04 -13.69
CA PRO A 661 -26.14 12.60 -12.55
C PRO A 661 -25.89 11.84 -11.26
N ALA A 662 -25.78 10.51 -11.33
CA ALA A 662 -25.54 9.66 -10.16
C ALA A 662 -24.20 9.98 -9.48
N VAL A 663 -23.14 10.20 -10.27
CA VAL A 663 -21.82 10.57 -9.75
C VAL A 663 -21.90 11.93 -9.04
N LEU A 664 -22.58 12.91 -9.64
CA LEU A 664 -22.71 14.25 -9.06
C LEU A 664 -23.46 14.21 -7.72
N THR A 665 -24.60 13.52 -7.66
CA THR A 665 -25.38 13.35 -6.42
C THR A 665 -24.56 12.65 -5.32
N PHE A 666 -23.82 11.61 -5.68
CA PHE A 666 -22.94 10.92 -4.73
C PHE A 666 -21.83 11.82 -4.19
N MET A 667 -21.14 12.56 -5.07
CA MET A 667 -20.05 13.45 -4.66
C MET A 667 -20.55 14.60 -3.80
N GLN A 668 -21.78 15.08 -4.00
CA GLN A 668 -22.43 16.05 -3.12
C GLN A 668 -22.77 15.45 -1.75
N SER A 669 -23.24 14.21 -1.71
CA SER A 669 -23.64 13.52 -0.48
C SER A 669 -22.44 13.11 0.38
N CYS A 670 -21.33 12.69 -0.24
CA CYS A 670 -20.12 12.25 0.46
C CYS A 670 -19.10 13.39 0.53
N THR A 671 -19.14 14.16 1.62
CA THR A 671 -18.29 15.35 1.82
C THR A 671 -16.82 15.03 2.07
N GLU A 672 -16.53 13.87 2.65
CA GLU A 672 -15.18 13.44 3.03
C GLU A 672 -14.36 12.89 1.86
N VAL A 673 -14.96 12.72 0.67
CA VAL A 673 -14.23 12.23 -0.50
C VAL A 673 -13.22 13.28 -0.96
N ILE A 674 -11.95 12.93 -0.84
CA ILE A 674 -10.76 13.72 -1.22
C ILE A 674 -10.15 13.25 -2.53
N MET A 675 -10.46 12.03 -2.98
CA MET A 675 -9.96 11.48 -4.23
C MET A 675 -11.02 10.64 -4.93
N PHE A 676 -11.25 10.95 -6.20
CA PHE A 676 -12.16 10.23 -7.09
C PHE A 676 -11.48 10.01 -8.44
N HIS A 677 -10.99 8.78 -8.67
CA HIS A 677 -10.44 8.39 -9.96
C HIS A 677 -11.35 7.37 -10.64
N MET A 678 -11.72 7.64 -11.89
CA MET A 678 -12.59 6.79 -12.68
C MET A 678 -11.99 6.57 -14.07
N PHE A 679 -11.57 5.34 -14.32
CA PHE A 679 -11.00 4.85 -15.58
C PHE A 679 -11.93 3.81 -16.19
N MET A 680 -13.00 4.28 -16.84
CA MET A 680 -14.07 3.43 -17.39
C MET A 680 -14.22 3.66 -18.89
N GLY A 681 -15.20 3.00 -19.52
CA GLY A 681 -15.62 3.36 -20.88
C GLY A 681 -16.48 4.64 -20.88
N GLY A 682 -16.62 5.24 -22.06
CA GLY A 682 -17.30 6.53 -22.27
C GLY A 682 -16.52 7.39 -23.27
N THR A 683 -17.13 8.47 -23.75
CA THR A 683 -16.41 9.42 -24.62
C THR A 683 -15.45 10.28 -23.80
N LEU A 684 -14.37 10.74 -24.41
CA LEU A 684 -13.45 11.68 -23.76
C LEU A 684 -14.15 12.99 -23.36
N ALA A 685 -15.16 13.42 -24.14
CA ALA A 685 -15.94 14.62 -23.88
C ALA A 685 -16.78 14.48 -22.60
N ASP A 686 -17.46 13.35 -22.42
CA ASP A 686 -18.26 13.09 -21.21
C ASP A 686 -17.36 13.03 -19.95
N CYS A 687 -16.20 12.36 -20.08
CA CYS A 687 -15.23 12.26 -18.99
C CYS A 687 -14.69 13.64 -18.57
N LYS A 688 -14.28 14.47 -19.54
CA LYS A 688 -13.81 15.84 -19.30
C LYS A 688 -14.90 16.72 -18.71
N THR A 689 -16.14 16.57 -19.17
CA THR A 689 -17.29 17.34 -18.66
C THR A 689 -17.54 17.00 -17.20
N LEU A 690 -17.62 15.71 -16.84
CA LEU A 690 -17.77 15.26 -15.45
C LEU A 690 -16.64 15.77 -14.55
N GLN A 691 -15.39 15.58 -14.97
CA GLN A 691 -14.23 16.04 -14.21
C GLN A 691 -14.28 17.55 -13.96
N LYS A 692 -14.58 18.34 -15.01
CA LYS A 692 -14.69 19.80 -14.89
C LYS A 692 -15.79 20.20 -13.90
N THR A 693 -16.99 19.65 -14.04
CA THR A 693 -18.13 19.95 -13.14
C THR A 693 -17.81 19.62 -11.68
N LEU A 694 -17.15 18.50 -11.41
CA LEU A 694 -16.77 18.12 -10.05
C LEU A 694 -15.72 19.05 -9.45
N VAL A 695 -14.68 19.39 -10.21
CA VAL A 695 -13.60 20.27 -9.73
C VAL A 695 -14.12 21.69 -9.50
N GLU A 696 -14.90 22.25 -10.43
CA GLU A 696 -15.46 23.60 -10.29
C GLU A 696 -16.47 23.68 -9.14
N GLY A 697 -17.30 22.64 -8.95
CA GLY A 697 -18.33 22.63 -7.91
C GLY A 697 -17.82 22.37 -6.49
N LEU A 698 -16.71 21.63 -6.33
CA LEU A 698 -16.26 21.12 -5.01
C LEU A 698 -14.89 21.61 -4.55
N SER A 699 -14.04 22.17 -5.43
CA SER A 699 -12.68 22.59 -5.04
C SER A 699 -12.63 23.67 -3.96
N ALA A 700 -13.64 24.55 -3.90
CA ALA A 700 -13.73 25.60 -2.88
C ALA A 700 -13.96 25.03 -1.47
N SER A 701 -14.78 23.99 -1.34
CA SER A 701 -15.03 23.32 -0.06
C SER A 701 -13.99 22.24 0.25
N ARG A 702 -13.34 21.69 -0.79
CA ARG A 702 -12.36 20.61 -0.69
C ARG A 702 -11.08 20.99 -1.45
N PRO A 703 -10.19 21.80 -0.86
CA PRO A 703 -8.98 22.27 -1.56
C PRO A 703 -8.02 21.14 -1.94
N ALA A 704 -8.04 20.04 -1.19
CA ALA A 704 -7.23 18.86 -1.47
C ALA A 704 -7.85 17.88 -2.48
N LEU A 705 -9.04 18.17 -3.02
CA LEU A 705 -9.77 17.24 -3.88
C LEU A 705 -8.99 16.90 -5.17
N SER A 706 -8.76 15.60 -5.40
CA SER A 706 -8.15 15.08 -6.63
C SER A 706 -9.19 14.28 -7.44
N VAL A 707 -9.55 14.80 -8.60
CA VAL A 707 -10.52 14.16 -9.50
C VAL A 707 -9.84 13.84 -10.82
N VAL A 708 -9.91 12.57 -11.22
CA VAL A 708 -9.42 12.10 -12.52
C VAL A 708 -10.51 11.24 -13.16
N VAL A 709 -11.08 11.70 -14.26
CA VAL A 709 -12.05 10.91 -15.04
C VAL A 709 -11.53 10.80 -16.46
N HIS A 710 -11.18 9.59 -16.88
CA HIS A 710 -10.56 9.38 -18.19
C HIS A 710 -10.91 8.02 -18.79
N PRO A 711 -11.08 7.92 -20.13
CA PRO A 711 -11.29 6.62 -20.75
C PRO A 711 -10.06 5.72 -20.57
N LEU A 712 -10.29 4.46 -20.14
CA LEU A 712 -9.21 3.50 -19.85
C LEU A 712 -8.35 3.13 -21.08
N LEU A 713 -8.96 3.10 -22.26
CA LEU A 713 -8.30 2.64 -23.50
C LEU A 713 -7.79 3.78 -24.39
N HIS A 714 -7.74 5.01 -23.86
CA HIS A 714 -7.30 6.19 -24.61
C HIS A 714 -5.77 6.36 -24.55
N GLU A 715 -5.16 6.77 -25.65
CA GLU A 715 -3.69 6.85 -25.83
C GLU A 715 -3.02 7.79 -24.81
N ASP A 716 -3.66 8.92 -24.50
CA ASP A 716 -3.16 9.88 -23.51
C ASP A 716 -3.21 9.43 -22.04
N LEU A 717 -3.72 8.24 -21.72
CA LEU A 717 -3.86 7.77 -20.33
C LEU A 717 -2.52 7.86 -19.56
N GLY A 718 -1.41 7.55 -20.22
CA GLY A 718 -0.07 7.63 -19.61
C GLY A 718 0.29 9.05 -19.15
N ARG A 719 -0.16 10.09 -19.84
CA ARG A 719 0.04 11.50 -19.43
C ARG A 719 -0.78 11.82 -18.19
N VAL A 720 -2.05 11.41 -18.18
CA VAL A 720 -2.98 11.62 -17.05
C VAL A 720 -2.50 10.93 -15.77
N ILE A 721 -2.00 9.71 -15.89
CA ILE A 721 -1.43 8.95 -14.76
C ILE A 721 -0.23 9.70 -14.14
N ARG A 722 0.60 10.37 -14.95
CA ARG A 722 1.76 11.11 -14.47
C ARG A 722 1.41 12.41 -13.74
N ASP A 723 0.36 13.09 -14.17
CA ASP A 723 -0.10 14.33 -13.52
C ASP A 723 -0.85 14.07 -12.21
N THR A 724 -1.22 12.81 -11.96
CA THR A 724 -1.89 12.38 -10.73
C THR A 724 -0.92 12.43 -9.54
N PRO A 725 -1.34 12.97 -8.38
CA PRO A 725 -0.51 12.95 -7.18
C PRO A 725 -0.02 11.54 -6.83
N LEU A 726 1.30 11.39 -6.67
CA LEU A 726 1.94 10.08 -6.46
C LEU A 726 1.39 9.30 -5.25
N CYS A 727 0.97 10.00 -4.19
CA CYS A 727 0.35 9.37 -3.03
C CYS A 727 -0.93 8.62 -3.41
N HIS A 728 -1.83 9.24 -4.18
CA HIS A 728 -3.06 8.59 -4.66
C HIS A 728 -2.79 7.54 -5.73
N LEU A 729 -1.76 7.78 -6.56
CA LEU A 729 -1.38 6.83 -7.59
C LEU A 729 -0.89 5.50 -6.99
N ASP A 730 0.04 5.56 -6.03
CA ASP A 730 0.66 4.38 -5.41
C ASP A 730 -0.24 3.74 -4.33
N GLU A 731 -1.10 4.49 -3.65
CA GLU A 731 -1.92 3.96 -2.56
C GLU A 731 -3.27 3.37 -2.96
N ILE A 732 -3.81 3.74 -4.12
CA ILE A 732 -5.12 3.22 -4.53
C ILE A 732 -5.25 2.99 -6.02
N THR A 733 -4.72 3.89 -6.87
CA THR A 733 -4.99 3.81 -8.31
C THR A 733 -4.33 2.59 -8.95
N LEU A 734 -3.02 2.42 -8.69
CA LEU A 734 -2.27 1.26 -9.17
C LEU A 734 -2.53 0.05 -8.29
N PHE A 735 -2.84 -1.08 -8.92
CA PHE A 735 -2.91 -2.35 -8.22
C PHE A 735 -1.50 -2.84 -7.88
N LYS A 736 -1.22 -2.97 -6.58
CA LYS A 736 0.01 -3.61 -6.09
C LYS A 736 -0.27 -4.29 -4.76
N SER A 737 0.47 -5.37 -4.51
CA SER A 737 0.52 -6.01 -3.20
C SER A 737 1.31 -5.14 -2.25
N ARG A 738 0.75 -4.87 -1.07
CA ARG A 738 1.34 -4.01 -0.03
C ARG A 738 2.04 -4.82 1.06
N VAL A 739 1.71 -6.11 1.14
CA VAL A 739 2.27 -7.03 2.12
C VAL A 739 3.76 -7.22 1.88
N ALA A 740 4.57 -6.90 2.89
CA ALA A 740 6.04 -7.02 2.86
C ALA A 740 6.71 -6.30 1.66
N GLU A 741 6.11 -5.23 1.11
CA GLU A 741 6.69 -4.47 -0.01
C GLU A 741 7.81 -3.52 0.45
N GLU A 742 7.69 -2.95 1.66
CA GLU A 742 8.63 -1.98 2.21
C GLU A 742 9.03 -2.35 3.65
N PRO A 743 10.25 -1.99 4.10
CA PRO A 743 10.69 -2.25 5.47
C PRO A 743 9.94 -1.34 6.45
N THR A 744 8.91 -1.89 7.11
CA THR A 744 7.99 -1.18 8.01
C THR A 744 8.60 -0.67 9.34
N ALA A 745 9.90 -0.89 9.62
CA ALA A 745 10.51 -0.64 10.93
C ALA A 745 11.90 0.03 10.93
N LEU A 746 12.33 0.66 9.83
CA LEU A 746 13.71 1.21 9.73
C LEU A 746 13.80 2.74 9.76
N TYR A 747 12.67 3.43 9.78
CA TYR A 747 12.61 4.89 9.88
C TYR A 747 11.87 5.26 11.17
N GLY A 748 12.49 6.12 11.98
CA GLY A 748 12.11 6.35 13.36
C GLY A 748 10.61 6.58 13.58
N ARG A 749 10.07 5.87 14.57
CA ARG A 749 8.99 6.36 15.46
C ARG A 749 7.79 7.05 14.77
N GLU A 750 7.28 6.53 13.66
CA GLU A 750 5.96 6.91 13.14
C GLU A 750 5.09 5.66 12.98
N ARG A 751 4.65 5.17 14.14
CA ARG A 751 3.36 4.51 14.39
C ARG A 751 3.34 4.24 15.90
N SER A 752 3.00 5.27 16.68
CA SER A 752 2.33 5.01 17.95
C SER A 752 0.90 4.58 17.63
N THR A 753 0.77 3.35 17.13
CA THR A 753 -0.44 2.56 17.29
C THR A 753 -0.24 1.80 18.58
N VAL A 754 -0.82 2.32 19.67
CA VAL A 754 -1.41 1.41 20.67
C VAL A 754 -2.63 0.80 19.99
#